data_AF-A0A938LUK7-F1
#
_entry.id   AF-A0A938LUK7-F1
#
_cell.length_a   1.000
_cell.length_b   1.000
_cell.length_c   1.000
_cell.angle_alpha   90.00
_cell.angle_beta   90.00
_cell.angle_gamma   90.00
#
_symmetry.space_group_name_H-M   'P 1'
#
loop_
_entity.id
_entity.type
_entity.pdbx_description
1 polymer ?
#
loop_
_entity_poly.entity_id
_entity_poly.type
_entity_poly.pdbx_seq_one_letter_code
_entity_poly.pdbx_strand_id
1 'polypeptide(L)'
;MSISRSRLTGAIVRAAVLSILLSIGPRVARAKVLCPRVTSEHTADTTDLGRFRQFAPWKDKTGNDLALAIWRYLCGYETGLYHFYEVLDGGDPFDEYATVRDPLKILNVYNMGYCGIFGPVLDGIFQGVGFEQGRSFGLVRWNHCATEVWYDNAWHYFDLDVRGVLLDDKGTVVSLEEAQRNRDLWVTPPRQVEPFFPNERDKGRVFEIYRDSPVYRYYCWFEGTHTMDFSLRQGESFTRWWTPQGGRWHHLPRYNGTKWVRDLLLTEPVGMKPNHRHFTRWNHGNGLFQYAPDLSARSTDFQDGVYAVRNLAPGPQGLHLIEAGEADVVFEVFTPYIIVAKVNDLDDPRDDREASVVTLDTALPLNLAVSLDHGLTWKPFRTVRSGWRTVDLTSVVKGTYGYLLRLSASGDKGQIAIKSLRIGTWVQVAPISLPRLKRGENHLRYEVGDRYGLRTIPMLIRPDTSEPQDLQKHVVTMPQDYHPQRHTARITGEATLRLAAPAGTRIAWLSVGATFRTHQGEQAVKTNNRIAYAAGAPKGFAEIYRSAVPTWASHWRYNWDTDIRLDEPADVVYVKFQGDPALNTMRACLHLLPKAPPSISARITHAYDIDGQRHEKIVDLAGPSDYTVFCDGDPENVRVTIEVLSQ
;
A
#
# COMPACT_ATOMS: atom_id res chain seq x y z
N MET A 1 -33.74 -29.20 83.52
CA MET A 1 -33.36 -30.61 83.70
C MET A 1 -32.16 -30.93 82.83
N SER A 2 -31.08 -31.41 83.44
CA SER A 2 -30.01 -32.28 82.93
C SER A 2 -29.16 -31.93 81.69
N ILE A 3 -27.93 -31.47 81.96
CA ILE A 3 -26.61 -32.04 81.55
C ILE A 3 -26.37 -32.35 80.06
N SER A 4 -25.33 -31.71 79.49
CA SER A 4 -24.15 -32.43 78.95
C SER A 4 -23.03 -31.47 78.50
N ARG A 5 -21.83 -31.72 79.03
CA ARG A 5 -20.53 -31.15 78.59
C ARG A 5 -19.84 -32.18 77.70
N SER A 6 -19.12 -31.76 76.66
CA SER A 6 -17.88 -32.43 76.27
C SER A 6 -16.91 -31.47 75.56
N ARG A 7 -15.64 -31.55 75.98
CA ARG A 7 -14.46 -30.81 75.51
C ARG A 7 -13.74 -31.57 74.37
N LEU A 8 -12.68 -30.91 73.87
CA LEU A 8 -11.57 -31.38 73.00
C LEU A 8 -11.92 -31.35 71.50
N THR A 9 -11.12 -30.82 70.56
CA THR A 9 -9.66 -30.58 70.49
C THR A 9 -9.35 -29.81 69.19
N GLY A 10 -8.24 -29.06 69.14
CA GLY A 10 -7.44 -28.97 67.90
C GLY A 10 -7.18 -27.58 67.30
N ALA A 11 -5.92 -27.14 67.46
CA ALA A 11 -5.08 -26.45 66.47
C ALA A 11 -5.43 -25.04 65.93
N ILE A 12 -4.67 -24.05 66.44
CA ILE A 12 -3.75 -23.16 65.68
C ILE A 12 -4.19 -22.77 64.26
N VAL A 13 -4.54 -21.49 64.05
CA VAL A 13 -3.87 -20.58 63.09
C VAL A 13 -4.04 -19.13 63.57
N ARG A 14 -2.94 -18.50 63.98
CA ARG A 14 -2.75 -17.04 63.98
C ARG A 14 -2.18 -16.63 62.62
N ALA A 15 -2.46 -15.38 62.26
CA ALA A 15 -1.79 -14.55 61.27
C ALA A 15 -2.22 -14.71 59.79
N ALA A 16 -2.95 -13.72 59.29
CA ALA A 16 -2.40 -12.71 58.36
C ALA A 16 -3.55 -11.88 57.78
N VAL A 17 -3.88 -10.75 58.42
CA VAL A 17 -4.52 -9.63 57.72
C VAL A 17 -3.41 -8.94 56.95
N LEU A 18 -3.08 -9.48 55.78
CA LEU A 18 -2.16 -8.85 54.84
C LEU A 18 -3.00 -8.11 53.80
N SER A 19 -2.87 -6.80 53.84
CA SER A 19 -3.27 -5.79 52.87
C SER A 19 -3.56 -6.32 51.45
N ILE A 20 -4.83 -6.45 51.10
CA ILE A 20 -5.28 -6.40 49.70
C ILE A 20 -5.35 -4.93 49.31
N LEU A 21 -4.18 -4.30 49.18
CA LEU A 21 -4.00 -3.18 48.26
C LEU A 21 -3.76 -3.82 46.91
N LEU A 22 -4.86 -4.18 46.25
CA LEU A 22 -4.87 -4.43 44.81
C LEU A 22 -4.37 -3.15 44.15
N SER A 23 -3.11 -3.19 43.74
CA SER A 23 -2.48 -2.26 42.82
C SER A 23 -3.24 -2.28 41.51
N ILE A 24 -4.36 -1.56 41.46
CA ILE A 24 -4.89 -0.98 40.23
C ILE A 24 -3.92 0.16 39.89
N GLY A 25 -2.69 -0.19 39.50
CA GLY A 25 -1.88 0.74 38.72
C GLY A 25 -2.67 1.06 37.45
N PRO A 26 -2.69 2.31 36.97
CA PRO A 26 -3.33 2.61 35.70
C PRO A 26 -2.76 1.64 34.66
N ARG A 27 -3.64 0.86 34.02
CA ARG A 27 -3.26 0.13 32.80
C ARG A 27 -2.90 1.21 31.80
N VAL A 28 -1.62 1.52 31.74
CA VAL A 28 -1.12 2.57 30.87
C VAL A 28 -1.42 2.13 29.44
N ALA A 29 -2.32 2.85 28.79
CA ALA A 29 -2.81 2.50 27.46
C ALA A 29 -1.68 2.68 26.45
N ARG A 30 -1.16 1.57 25.93
CA ARG A 30 -0.38 1.55 24.68
C ARG A 30 -1.35 1.89 23.55
N ALA A 31 -0.97 2.74 22.62
CA ALA A 31 -1.97 3.50 21.88
C ALA A 31 -1.56 3.84 20.43
N LYS A 32 -0.90 2.93 19.70
CA LYS A 32 -0.88 2.98 18.23
C LYS A 32 -2.30 3.09 17.69
N VAL A 33 -2.51 3.92 16.69
CA VAL A 33 -3.74 3.94 15.89
C VAL A 33 -3.51 3.09 14.65
N LEU A 34 -4.38 2.09 14.44
CA LEU A 34 -4.24 1.12 13.36
C LEU A 34 -5.27 1.35 12.26
N CYS A 35 -4.79 1.35 11.02
CA CYS A 35 -5.53 1.61 9.79
C CYS A 35 -6.34 2.92 9.83
N PRO A 36 -5.77 4.07 10.31
CA PRO A 36 -6.51 5.32 10.33
C PRO A 36 -6.80 5.79 8.90
N ARG A 37 -8.03 6.23 8.65
CA ARG A 37 -8.42 6.86 7.39
C ARG A 37 -9.27 8.09 7.62
N VAL A 38 -9.15 9.04 6.71
CA VAL A 38 -10.00 10.23 6.65
C VAL A 38 -10.60 10.28 5.25
N THR A 39 -11.93 10.26 5.17
CA THR A 39 -12.68 10.30 3.92
C THR A 39 -13.52 11.58 3.87
N SER A 40 -13.85 12.00 2.65
CA SER A 40 -14.75 13.11 2.35
C SER A 40 -15.84 12.60 1.42
N GLU A 41 -17.04 13.15 1.50
CA GLU A 41 -18.12 12.86 0.55
C GLU A 41 -17.80 13.24 -0.92
N HIS A 42 -16.73 14.03 -1.14
CA HIS A 42 -16.33 14.51 -2.46
C HIS A 42 -15.27 13.64 -3.16
N THR A 43 -14.68 12.66 -2.48
CA THR A 43 -13.65 11.77 -3.03
C THR A 43 -14.00 10.33 -2.68
N ALA A 44 -13.97 9.43 -3.67
CA ALA A 44 -14.19 8.01 -3.42
C ALA A 44 -13.06 7.43 -2.54
N ASP A 45 -13.41 6.57 -1.58
CA ASP A 45 -12.42 5.92 -0.73
C ASP A 45 -11.66 4.86 -1.53
N THR A 46 -10.43 5.17 -1.93
CA THR A 46 -9.54 4.29 -2.69
C THR A 46 -8.65 3.43 -1.79
N THR A 47 -8.85 3.40 -0.47
CA THR A 47 -8.05 2.55 0.43
C THR A 47 -8.33 1.07 0.25
N ASP A 48 -9.49 0.74 -0.31
CA ASP A 48 -9.96 -0.60 -0.60
C ASP A 48 -10.99 -0.54 -1.76
N LEU A 49 -10.95 -1.50 -2.70
CA LEU A 49 -11.89 -1.47 -3.83
C LEU A 49 -13.34 -1.77 -3.41
N GLY A 50 -13.53 -2.54 -2.34
CA GLY A 50 -14.84 -2.74 -1.71
C GLY A 50 -15.39 -1.45 -1.09
N ARG A 51 -14.55 -0.60 -0.50
CA ARG A 51 -14.94 0.75 -0.05
C ARG A 51 -15.15 1.72 -1.22
N PHE A 52 -14.32 1.65 -2.25
CA PHE A 52 -14.48 2.45 -3.47
C PHE A 52 -15.85 2.19 -4.12
N ARG A 53 -16.32 0.93 -4.10
CA ARG A 53 -17.68 0.54 -4.52
C ARG A 53 -18.80 1.24 -3.74
N GLN A 54 -18.55 1.66 -2.49
CA GLN A 54 -19.54 2.30 -1.62
C GLN A 54 -19.65 3.82 -1.80
N PHE A 55 -18.93 4.42 -2.75
CA PHE A 55 -19.01 5.86 -2.96
C PHE A 55 -20.41 6.29 -3.44
N ALA A 56 -20.98 7.29 -2.76
CA ALA A 56 -22.40 7.65 -2.88
C ALA A 56 -22.91 7.87 -4.32
N PRO A 57 -22.15 8.51 -5.23
CA PRO A 57 -22.54 8.66 -6.64
C PRO A 57 -22.80 7.37 -7.42
N TRP A 58 -22.28 6.22 -7.00
CA TRP A 58 -22.47 4.95 -7.71
C TRP A 58 -22.75 3.74 -6.83
N LYS A 59 -22.80 3.87 -5.50
CA LYS A 59 -23.07 2.74 -4.59
C LYS A 59 -24.33 1.94 -4.96
N ASP A 60 -25.34 2.59 -5.53
CA ASP A 60 -26.61 1.96 -5.92
C ASP A 60 -26.71 1.66 -7.42
N LYS A 61 -25.66 1.94 -8.21
CA LYS A 61 -25.62 1.66 -9.66
C LYS A 61 -25.18 0.23 -9.93
N THR A 62 -25.57 -0.31 -11.09
CA THR A 62 -25.16 -1.62 -11.63
C THR A 62 -24.89 -1.52 -13.13
N GLY A 63 -24.32 -2.58 -13.73
CA GLY A 63 -24.15 -2.71 -15.19
C GLY A 63 -23.47 -1.49 -15.84
N ASN A 64 -24.02 -1.06 -16.98
CA ASN A 64 -23.52 0.08 -17.75
C ASN A 64 -23.36 1.36 -16.93
N ASP A 65 -24.35 1.67 -16.08
CA ASP A 65 -24.37 2.90 -15.29
C ASP A 65 -23.25 2.94 -14.25
N LEU A 66 -22.99 1.81 -13.59
CA LEU A 66 -21.88 1.69 -12.64
C LEU A 66 -20.54 1.83 -13.37
N ALA A 67 -20.37 1.10 -14.47
CA ALA A 67 -19.12 1.08 -15.21
C ALA A 67 -18.77 2.48 -15.77
N LEU A 68 -19.74 3.17 -16.38
CA LEU A 68 -19.58 4.53 -16.86
C LEU A 68 -19.33 5.54 -15.75
N ALA A 69 -20.00 5.43 -14.59
CA ALA A 69 -19.77 6.34 -13.48
C ALA A 69 -18.34 6.25 -12.94
N ILE A 70 -17.82 5.03 -12.78
CA ILE A 70 -16.44 4.78 -12.36
C ILE A 70 -15.45 5.28 -13.41
N TRP A 71 -15.64 4.94 -14.69
CA TRP A 71 -14.75 5.39 -15.75
C TRP A 71 -14.72 6.92 -15.85
N ARG A 72 -15.86 7.61 -15.77
CA ARG A 72 -15.93 9.08 -15.75
C ARG A 72 -15.19 9.67 -14.56
N TYR A 73 -15.29 9.04 -13.40
CA TYR A 73 -14.52 9.46 -12.22
C TYR A 73 -13.01 9.33 -12.47
N LEU A 74 -12.56 8.20 -13.00
CA LEU A 74 -11.15 7.93 -13.29
C LEU A 74 -10.60 8.75 -14.47
N CYS A 75 -11.47 9.35 -15.29
CA CYS A 75 -11.11 10.32 -16.32
C CYS A 75 -11.42 11.78 -15.92
N GLY A 76 -11.92 12.04 -14.71
CA GLY A 76 -12.31 13.39 -14.29
C GLY A 76 -11.10 14.34 -14.18
N TYR A 77 -11.28 15.63 -14.43
CA TYR A 77 -10.18 16.60 -14.33
C TYR A 77 -9.56 16.70 -12.92
N GLU A 78 -10.38 16.46 -11.88
CA GLU A 78 -9.91 16.51 -10.49
C GLU A 78 -9.70 15.13 -9.84
N THR A 79 -10.22 14.07 -10.44
CA THR A 79 -10.23 12.71 -9.86
C THR A 79 -9.49 11.71 -10.73
N GLY A 80 -9.10 12.13 -11.93
CA GLY A 80 -8.67 11.24 -12.98
C GLY A 80 -7.17 10.98 -12.99
N LEU A 81 -6.89 9.76 -13.40
CA LEU A 81 -5.56 9.25 -13.71
C LEU A 81 -5.07 9.89 -15.01
N TYR A 82 -3.75 9.93 -15.20
CA TYR A 82 -3.16 10.56 -16.37
C TYR A 82 -2.07 9.72 -17.04
N HIS A 83 -2.02 9.82 -18.36
CA HIS A 83 -0.95 9.24 -19.16
C HIS A 83 0.39 9.92 -18.84
N PHE A 84 1.41 9.10 -18.60
CA PHE A 84 2.79 9.55 -18.53
C PHE A 84 3.74 8.46 -19.06
N TYR A 85 4.38 7.72 -18.16
CA TYR A 85 5.42 6.75 -18.48
C TYR A 85 5.19 5.49 -17.64
N GLU A 86 6.07 4.51 -17.81
CA GLU A 86 6.06 3.29 -17.02
C GLU A 86 6.24 3.55 -15.53
N VAL A 87 5.61 2.71 -14.71
CA VAL A 87 5.77 2.71 -13.26
C VAL A 87 6.37 1.37 -12.88
N LEU A 88 7.58 1.39 -12.32
CA LEU A 88 8.25 0.19 -11.82
C LEU A 88 8.35 0.25 -10.30
N ASP A 89 8.15 -0.88 -9.62
CA ASP A 89 8.53 -1.07 -8.22
C ASP A 89 9.08 -2.48 -7.95
N GLY A 90 9.78 -2.63 -6.83
CA GLY A 90 10.49 -3.86 -6.50
C GLY A 90 11.85 -3.98 -7.20
N GLY A 91 12.54 -5.09 -6.94
CA GLY A 91 13.89 -5.36 -7.42
C GLY A 91 13.99 -6.30 -8.62
N ASP A 92 12.86 -6.75 -9.17
CA ASP A 92 12.87 -7.77 -10.22
C ASP A 92 13.53 -7.23 -11.50
N PRO A 93 14.53 -7.92 -12.07
CA PRO A 93 15.23 -7.47 -13.28
C PRO A 93 14.38 -7.59 -14.55
N PHE A 94 13.23 -8.27 -14.49
CA PHE A 94 12.31 -8.38 -15.61
C PHE A 94 11.13 -7.41 -15.44
N ASP A 95 11.11 -6.36 -16.25
CA ASP A 95 10.13 -5.27 -16.20
C ASP A 95 8.66 -5.75 -16.15
N GLU A 96 8.34 -6.91 -16.74
CA GLU A 96 6.98 -7.48 -16.70
C GLU A 96 6.48 -7.73 -15.27
N TYR A 97 7.38 -8.01 -14.32
CA TYR A 97 7.08 -8.25 -12.90
C TYR A 97 7.32 -7.02 -12.01
N ALA A 98 8.12 -6.06 -12.47
CA ALA A 98 8.33 -4.80 -11.78
C ALA A 98 7.26 -3.75 -12.14
N THR A 99 6.62 -3.87 -13.31
CA THR A 99 5.58 -2.94 -13.76
C THR A 99 4.37 -2.98 -12.84
N VAL A 100 4.09 -1.85 -12.19
CA VAL A 100 2.98 -1.73 -11.25
C VAL A 100 1.65 -1.82 -12.00
N ARG A 101 0.92 -2.89 -11.75
CA ARG A 101 -0.46 -3.09 -12.24
C ARG A 101 -1.45 -3.34 -11.10
N ASP A 102 -1.11 -2.89 -9.89
CA ASP A 102 -1.98 -2.96 -8.72
C ASP A 102 -2.90 -1.73 -8.67
N PRO A 103 -4.24 -1.91 -8.67
CA PRO A 103 -5.18 -0.80 -8.61
C PRO A 103 -4.99 0.16 -7.44
N LEU A 104 -4.69 -0.34 -6.24
CA LEU A 104 -4.56 0.49 -5.06
C LEU A 104 -3.29 1.36 -5.15
N LYS A 105 -2.19 0.83 -5.69
CA LYS A 105 -0.99 1.63 -5.93
C LYS A 105 -1.22 2.73 -6.97
N ILE A 106 -1.90 2.42 -8.07
CA ILE A 106 -2.19 3.43 -9.10
C ILE A 106 -3.09 4.54 -8.55
N LEU A 107 -4.13 4.18 -7.81
CA LEU A 107 -5.10 5.14 -7.26
C LEU A 107 -4.54 6.00 -6.12
N ASN A 108 -3.61 5.47 -5.31
CA ASN A 108 -3.15 6.15 -4.09
C ASN A 108 -1.70 6.63 -4.11
N VAL A 109 -0.82 6.04 -4.93
CA VAL A 109 0.63 6.33 -4.93
C VAL A 109 1.06 7.07 -6.20
N TYR A 110 0.65 6.59 -7.37
CA TYR A 110 1.23 7.04 -8.64
C TYR A 110 0.37 8.03 -9.42
N ASN A 111 -0.96 7.90 -9.40
CA ASN A 111 -1.89 8.71 -10.19
C ASN A 111 -1.67 8.65 -11.73
N MET A 112 -0.79 7.77 -12.20
CA MET A 112 -0.27 7.80 -13.56
C MET A 112 0.12 6.41 -14.06
N GLY A 113 0.27 6.31 -15.37
CA GLY A 113 0.70 5.11 -16.07
C GLY A 113 0.64 5.33 -17.58
N TYR A 114 0.71 4.25 -18.34
CA TYR A 114 0.42 4.22 -19.77
C TYR A 114 -0.56 3.07 -20.05
N CYS A 115 -0.96 2.89 -21.31
CA CYS A 115 -1.94 1.88 -21.70
C CYS A 115 -1.68 0.46 -21.13
N GLY A 116 -0.43 -0.02 -21.13
CA GLY A 116 -0.05 -1.33 -20.58
C GLY A 116 -0.21 -1.48 -19.06
N ILE A 117 -0.41 -0.37 -18.35
CA ILE A 117 -0.77 -0.31 -16.92
C ILE A 117 -2.28 -0.10 -16.79
N PHE A 118 -2.84 0.88 -17.47
CA PHE A 118 -4.24 1.29 -17.29
C PHE A 118 -5.26 0.26 -17.79
N GLY A 119 -4.97 -0.48 -18.86
CA GLY A 119 -5.82 -1.59 -19.29
C GLY A 119 -6.01 -2.62 -18.17
N PRO A 120 -4.93 -3.26 -17.70
CA PRO A 120 -5.01 -4.20 -16.57
C PRO A 120 -5.61 -3.57 -15.30
N VAL A 121 -5.17 -2.37 -14.92
CA VAL A 121 -5.61 -1.74 -13.68
C VAL A 121 -7.11 -1.47 -13.70
N LEU A 122 -7.67 -1.05 -14.84
CA LEU A 122 -9.12 -0.84 -14.94
C LEU A 122 -9.90 -2.16 -14.85
N ASP A 123 -9.40 -3.26 -15.43
CA ASP A 123 -9.92 -4.61 -15.20
C ASP A 123 -9.93 -4.95 -13.69
N GLY A 124 -8.82 -4.73 -13.00
CA GLY A 124 -8.71 -4.95 -11.56
C GLY A 124 -9.66 -4.09 -10.73
N ILE A 125 -9.86 -2.82 -11.11
CA ILE A 125 -10.84 -1.93 -10.46
C ILE A 125 -12.26 -2.49 -10.66
N PHE A 126 -12.65 -2.85 -11.88
CA PHE A 126 -13.98 -3.38 -12.15
C PHE A 126 -14.24 -4.68 -11.38
N GLN A 127 -13.27 -5.59 -11.35
CA GLN A 127 -13.41 -6.80 -10.55
C GLN A 127 -13.51 -6.51 -9.06
N GLY A 128 -12.69 -5.59 -8.54
CA GLY A 128 -12.72 -5.22 -7.13
C GLY A 128 -14.00 -4.49 -6.68
N VAL A 129 -14.75 -3.90 -7.60
CA VAL A 129 -16.08 -3.31 -7.31
C VAL A 129 -17.24 -4.30 -7.56
N GLY A 130 -16.95 -5.53 -7.99
CA GLY A 130 -17.92 -6.62 -8.08
C GLY A 130 -18.36 -7.03 -9.48
N PHE A 131 -17.69 -6.59 -10.55
CA PHE A 131 -17.88 -7.23 -11.86
C PHE A 131 -17.17 -8.58 -11.89
N GLU A 132 -17.86 -9.66 -12.24
CA GLU A 132 -17.31 -11.02 -12.14
C GLU A 132 -16.35 -11.38 -13.28
N GLN A 133 -16.44 -10.66 -14.40
CA GLN A 133 -15.72 -10.99 -15.63
C GLN A 133 -15.18 -9.72 -16.27
N GLY A 134 -13.86 -9.69 -16.43
CA GLY A 134 -13.14 -8.62 -17.10
C GLY A 134 -11.93 -9.17 -17.83
N ARG A 135 -11.42 -8.37 -18.77
CA ARG A 135 -10.17 -8.64 -19.48
C ARG A 135 -9.54 -7.34 -19.92
N SER A 136 -8.22 -7.29 -19.93
CA SER A 136 -7.51 -6.31 -20.74
C SER A 136 -7.20 -6.90 -22.12
N PHE A 137 -6.92 -6.06 -23.10
CA PHE A 137 -6.53 -6.49 -24.43
C PHE A 137 -5.54 -5.53 -25.07
N GLY A 138 -4.62 -6.08 -25.87
CA GLY A 138 -3.64 -5.34 -26.65
C GLY A 138 -4.03 -5.25 -28.13
N LEU A 139 -3.82 -4.07 -28.70
CA LEU A 139 -3.94 -3.76 -30.14
C LEU A 139 -2.54 -3.57 -30.72
N VAL A 140 -2.05 -4.60 -31.42
CA VAL A 140 -0.67 -4.62 -31.95
C VAL A 140 -0.37 -3.45 -32.88
N ARG A 141 -1.30 -3.08 -33.79
CA ARG A 141 -1.05 -2.01 -34.75
C ARG A 141 -0.98 -0.63 -34.12
N TRP A 142 -1.53 -0.49 -32.91
CA TRP A 142 -1.48 0.77 -32.17
C TRP A 142 -0.43 0.77 -31.05
N ASN A 143 0.11 -0.41 -30.70
CA ASN A 143 0.85 -0.61 -29.45
C ASN A 143 0.07 -0.09 -28.24
N HIS A 144 -1.21 -0.46 -28.17
CA HIS A 144 -2.15 0.06 -27.19
C HIS A 144 -2.80 -1.05 -26.39
N CYS A 145 -3.21 -0.75 -25.16
CA CYS A 145 -3.90 -1.69 -24.28
C CYS A 145 -5.10 -1.02 -23.61
N ALA A 146 -6.23 -1.71 -23.58
CA ALA A 146 -7.49 -1.23 -23.01
C ALA A 146 -8.25 -2.38 -22.32
N THR A 147 -9.50 -2.15 -21.91
CA THR A 147 -10.29 -3.07 -21.07
C THR A 147 -11.62 -3.41 -21.72
N GLU A 148 -12.07 -4.66 -21.54
CA GLU A 148 -13.48 -5.02 -21.66
C GLU A 148 -13.97 -5.62 -20.35
N VAL A 149 -15.19 -5.27 -19.95
CA VAL A 149 -15.89 -5.85 -18.80
C VAL A 149 -17.19 -6.49 -19.27
N TRP A 150 -17.59 -7.59 -18.65
CA TRP A 150 -18.82 -8.29 -18.99
C TRP A 150 -19.93 -7.95 -18.00
N TYR A 151 -21.02 -7.39 -18.51
CA TYR A 151 -22.26 -7.15 -17.78
C TYR A 151 -23.43 -7.17 -18.76
N ASP A 152 -24.66 -7.27 -18.25
CA ASP A 152 -25.88 -7.29 -19.09
C ASP A 152 -25.82 -8.28 -20.28
N ASN A 153 -25.11 -9.40 -20.08
CA ASN A 153 -24.85 -10.48 -21.05
C ASN A 153 -24.05 -10.07 -22.31
N ALA A 154 -23.21 -9.03 -22.23
CA ALA A 154 -22.32 -8.61 -23.31
C ALA A 154 -20.97 -8.10 -22.80
N TRP A 155 -19.99 -8.00 -23.70
CA TRP A 155 -18.70 -7.33 -23.44
C TRP A 155 -18.82 -5.83 -23.73
N HIS A 156 -18.17 -5.02 -22.92
CA HIS A 156 -18.23 -3.56 -23.01
C HIS A 156 -16.84 -2.94 -22.89
N TYR A 157 -16.45 -2.12 -23.88
CA TYR A 157 -15.12 -1.54 -24.06
C TYR A 157 -14.90 -0.25 -23.27
N PHE A 158 -13.81 -0.19 -22.50
CA PHE A 158 -13.37 0.99 -21.77
C PHE A 158 -11.89 1.25 -21.92
N ASP A 159 -11.54 2.52 -22.07
CA ASP A 159 -10.17 2.97 -22.19
C ASP A 159 -9.89 4.15 -21.28
N LEU A 160 -8.97 3.95 -20.34
CA LEU A 160 -8.58 4.94 -19.36
C LEU A 160 -7.41 5.79 -19.85
N ASP A 161 -6.52 5.24 -20.67
CA ASP A 161 -5.28 5.89 -21.08
C ASP A 161 -5.54 7.04 -22.06
N VAL A 162 -6.39 6.76 -23.05
CA VAL A 162 -6.81 7.74 -24.05
C VAL A 162 -8.23 8.25 -23.82
N ARG A 163 -8.82 7.93 -22.66
CA ARG A 163 -10.13 8.43 -22.22
C ARG A 163 -11.24 8.12 -23.23
N GLY A 164 -11.39 6.83 -23.50
CA GLY A 164 -12.23 6.31 -24.56
C GLY A 164 -13.40 5.48 -24.08
N VAL A 165 -14.61 5.87 -24.50
CA VAL A 165 -15.80 5.00 -24.55
C VAL A 165 -16.56 5.28 -25.84
N LEU A 166 -17.20 4.25 -26.39
CA LEU A 166 -18.07 4.34 -27.56
C LEU A 166 -19.46 3.87 -27.15
N LEU A 167 -20.48 4.68 -27.42
CA LEU A 167 -21.85 4.40 -27.02
C LEU A 167 -22.74 4.09 -28.21
N ASP A 168 -23.70 3.19 -28.01
CA ASP A 168 -24.82 3.01 -28.92
C ASP A 168 -25.88 4.13 -28.76
N ASP A 169 -26.99 4.01 -29.50
CA ASP A 169 -28.11 4.95 -29.48
C ASP A 169 -28.90 4.94 -28.14
N LYS A 170 -28.78 3.89 -27.34
CA LYS A 170 -29.37 3.74 -26.00
C LYS A 170 -28.47 4.30 -24.91
N GLY A 171 -27.18 4.52 -25.20
CA GLY A 171 -26.18 4.99 -24.25
C GLY A 171 -25.46 3.86 -23.52
N THR A 172 -25.53 2.65 -24.05
CA THR A 172 -24.76 1.51 -23.58
C THR A 172 -23.39 1.52 -24.25
N VAL A 173 -22.35 1.24 -23.48
CA VAL A 173 -21.00 1.10 -24.01
C VAL A 173 -20.95 -0.10 -24.95
N VAL A 174 -20.39 0.04 -26.15
CA VAL A 174 -20.29 -1.07 -27.11
C VAL A 174 -19.11 -2.00 -26.80
N SER A 175 -19.10 -3.20 -27.35
CA SER A 175 -17.97 -4.13 -27.27
C SER A 175 -16.78 -3.69 -28.12
N LEU A 176 -15.59 -4.27 -27.91
CA LEU A 176 -14.46 -4.10 -28.83
C LEU A 176 -14.81 -4.62 -30.24
N GLU A 177 -15.56 -5.72 -30.33
CA GLU A 177 -15.96 -6.30 -31.61
C GLU A 177 -16.83 -5.36 -32.44
N GLU A 178 -17.78 -4.66 -31.80
CA GLU A 178 -18.57 -3.62 -32.45
C GLU A 178 -17.71 -2.40 -32.81
N ALA A 179 -16.81 -2.00 -31.93
CA ALA A 179 -15.86 -0.92 -32.18
C ALA A 179 -14.97 -1.22 -33.41
N GLN A 180 -14.58 -2.47 -33.66
CA GLN A 180 -13.80 -2.87 -34.84
C GLN A 180 -14.63 -2.92 -36.13
N ARG A 181 -15.96 -3.04 -36.06
CA ARG A 181 -16.84 -3.22 -37.23
C ARG A 181 -17.56 -1.96 -37.66
N ASN A 182 -17.91 -1.09 -36.72
CA ASN A 182 -18.76 0.05 -36.99
C ASN A 182 -17.95 1.36 -36.96
N ARG A 183 -17.65 1.87 -38.15
CA ARG A 183 -16.91 3.13 -38.33
C ARG A 183 -17.66 4.32 -37.71
N ASP A 184 -18.99 4.34 -37.77
CA ASP A 184 -19.79 5.49 -37.36
C ASP A 184 -19.70 5.75 -35.86
N LEU A 185 -19.48 4.70 -35.04
CA LEU A 185 -19.19 4.85 -33.60
C LEU A 185 -18.01 5.80 -33.33
N TRP A 186 -17.07 5.92 -34.28
CA TRP A 186 -15.86 6.74 -34.12
C TRP A 186 -16.00 8.14 -34.72
N VAL A 187 -16.61 8.24 -35.90
CA VAL A 187 -16.59 9.48 -36.71
C VAL A 187 -17.88 10.29 -36.58
N THR A 188 -19.01 9.62 -36.37
CA THR A 188 -20.34 10.22 -36.24
C THR A 188 -21.14 9.44 -35.18
N PRO A 189 -20.64 9.40 -33.92
CA PRO A 189 -21.23 8.56 -32.89
C PRO A 189 -22.69 8.93 -32.63
N PRO A 190 -23.58 7.95 -32.40
CA PRO A 190 -24.98 8.22 -32.09
C PRO A 190 -25.14 8.96 -30.76
N ARG A 191 -24.19 8.80 -29.82
CA ARG A 191 -24.08 9.57 -28.59
C ARG A 191 -22.61 9.89 -28.28
N GLN A 192 -22.34 11.15 -27.96
CA GLN A 192 -21.03 11.60 -27.50
C GLN A 192 -20.99 11.61 -25.96
N VAL A 193 -19.84 11.22 -25.41
CA VAL A 193 -19.52 11.35 -23.98
C VAL A 193 -18.16 11.99 -23.85
N GLU A 194 -18.09 13.03 -23.02
CA GLU A 194 -16.82 13.64 -22.63
C GLU A 194 -16.26 13.02 -21.33
N PRO A 195 -14.94 12.81 -21.24
CA PRO A 195 -13.96 13.02 -22.32
C PRO A 195 -14.15 12.01 -23.45
N PHE A 196 -14.23 12.47 -24.70
CA PHE A 196 -14.39 11.59 -25.87
C PHE A 196 -13.02 11.12 -26.38
N PHE A 197 -12.96 9.86 -26.84
CA PHE A 197 -11.78 9.15 -27.36
C PHE A 197 -10.85 10.07 -28.20
N PRO A 198 -9.52 10.05 -27.99
CA PRO A 198 -8.64 11.17 -27.60
C PRO A 198 -8.46 12.24 -28.67
N ASN A 199 -7.65 13.26 -28.37
CA ASN A 199 -7.13 14.34 -29.24
C ASN A 199 -6.53 13.94 -30.61
N GLU A 200 -6.76 12.73 -31.13
CA GLU A 200 -6.54 12.40 -32.52
C GLU A 200 -7.62 13.06 -33.39
N ARG A 201 -7.17 13.84 -34.38
CA ARG A 201 -8.06 14.61 -35.26
C ARG A 201 -8.74 13.70 -36.29
N ASP A 202 -8.06 12.64 -36.71
CA ASP A 202 -8.58 11.68 -37.68
C ASP A 202 -9.15 10.42 -37.00
N LYS A 203 -10.42 10.51 -36.60
CA LYS A 203 -11.17 9.38 -36.02
C LYS A 203 -11.34 8.22 -37.01
N GLY A 204 -11.35 8.50 -38.31
CA GLY A 204 -11.44 7.47 -39.35
C GLY A 204 -10.20 6.58 -39.36
N ARG A 205 -9.02 7.20 -39.26
CA ARG A 205 -7.75 6.48 -39.13
C ARG A 205 -7.68 5.63 -37.86
N VAL A 206 -8.17 6.15 -36.73
CA VAL A 206 -8.26 5.37 -35.48
C VAL A 206 -9.10 4.11 -35.70
N PHE A 207 -10.29 4.25 -36.28
CA PHE A 207 -11.14 3.10 -36.59
C PHE A 207 -10.41 2.08 -37.47
N GLU A 208 -9.71 2.51 -38.52
CA GLU A 208 -8.94 1.62 -39.39
C GLU A 208 -7.85 0.85 -38.61
N ILE A 209 -7.17 1.52 -37.68
CA ILE A 209 -6.22 0.86 -36.77
C ILE A 209 -6.92 -0.22 -35.94
N TYR A 210 -8.07 0.09 -35.32
CA TYR A 210 -8.83 -0.86 -34.53
C TYR A 210 -9.32 -2.04 -35.37
N ARG A 211 -9.99 -1.77 -36.50
CA ARG A 211 -10.50 -2.78 -37.45
C ARG A 211 -9.42 -3.76 -37.88
N ASP A 212 -8.23 -3.26 -38.19
CA ASP A 212 -7.17 -4.07 -38.79
C ASP A 212 -6.16 -4.63 -37.77
N SER A 213 -6.26 -4.24 -36.49
CA SER A 213 -5.31 -4.67 -35.46
C SER A 213 -5.61 -6.10 -34.99
N PRO A 214 -4.60 -6.99 -34.96
CA PRO A 214 -4.66 -8.18 -34.13
C PRO A 214 -4.93 -7.80 -32.67
N VAL A 215 -5.79 -8.59 -32.02
CA VAL A 215 -6.20 -8.41 -30.62
C VAL A 215 -5.61 -9.53 -29.77
N TYR A 216 -4.88 -9.16 -28.73
CA TYR A 216 -4.37 -10.11 -27.73
C TYR A 216 -5.11 -9.91 -26.42
N ARG A 217 -5.84 -10.93 -25.94
CA ARG A 217 -6.60 -10.83 -24.69
C ARG A 217 -5.78 -11.29 -23.50
N TYR A 218 -5.81 -10.52 -22.44
CA TYR A 218 -5.05 -10.73 -21.22
C TYR A 218 -6.01 -11.06 -20.07
N TYR A 219 -5.84 -12.25 -19.50
CA TYR A 219 -6.62 -12.72 -18.35
C TYR A 219 -5.91 -12.34 -17.05
N CYS A 220 -6.61 -11.68 -16.12
CA CYS A 220 -6.10 -11.27 -14.80
C CYS A 220 -4.67 -10.70 -14.86
N TRP A 221 -4.42 -9.72 -15.73
CA TRP A 221 -3.08 -9.17 -15.97
C TRP A 221 -2.69 -8.10 -14.95
N PHE A 222 -3.64 -7.69 -14.10
CA PHE A 222 -3.45 -6.80 -12.96
C PHE A 222 -2.92 -7.53 -11.74
N GLU A 223 -2.33 -6.80 -10.80
CA GLU A 223 -1.82 -7.32 -9.54
C GLU A 223 -2.76 -6.99 -8.37
N GLY A 224 -2.63 -7.74 -7.29
CA GLY A 224 -3.23 -7.42 -6.00
C GLY A 224 -2.26 -7.63 -4.84
N THR A 225 -2.83 -7.79 -3.65
CA THR A 225 -2.18 -7.91 -2.32
C THR A 225 -1.56 -6.65 -1.73
N HIS A 226 -1.47 -5.53 -2.46
CA HIS A 226 -1.11 -4.28 -1.80
C HIS A 226 -2.21 -3.86 -0.83
N THR A 227 -1.85 -3.08 0.19
CA THR A 227 -2.80 -2.48 1.14
C THR A 227 -2.49 -1.00 1.30
N MET A 228 -3.53 -0.20 1.53
CA MET A 228 -3.41 1.19 1.96
C MET A 228 -3.52 1.38 3.47
N ASP A 229 -3.64 0.28 4.22
CA ASP A 229 -3.58 0.31 5.67
C ASP A 229 -2.18 0.70 6.15
N PHE A 230 -2.12 1.41 7.28
CA PHE A 230 -0.88 1.77 7.96
C PHE A 230 -1.16 1.99 9.45
N SER A 231 -0.12 2.23 10.25
CA SER A 231 -0.26 2.57 11.66
C SER A 231 0.44 3.87 11.99
N LEU A 232 -0.08 4.61 12.96
CA LEU A 232 0.62 5.73 13.58
C LEU A 232 0.84 5.44 15.06
N ARG A 233 2.07 5.59 15.51
CA ARG A 233 2.48 5.49 16.91
C ARG A 233 2.28 6.80 17.64
N GLN A 234 2.30 6.78 18.97
CA GLN A 234 2.41 8.02 19.74
C GLN A 234 3.66 8.81 19.32
N GLY A 235 3.50 10.13 19.19
CA GLY A 235 4.54 11.01 18.65
C GLY A 235 4.74 10.88 17.13
N GLU A 236 3.84 10.19 16.43
CA GLU A 236 3.87 10.03 14.97
C GLU A 236 2.76 10.81 14.27
N SER A 237 3.10 11.37 13.12
CA SER A 237 2.15 12.04 12.23
C SER A 237 2.38 11.61 10.79
N PHE A 238 1.31 11.62 10.01
CA PHE A 238 1.36 11.49 8.56
C PHE A 238 0.67 12.68 7.90
N THR A 239 1.47 13.50 7.24
CA THR A 239 0.97 14.64 6.46
C THR A 239 1.00 14.30 4.98
N ARG A 240 -0.07 14.63 4.25
CA ARG A 240 -0.19 14.44 2.81
C ARG A 240 -0.54 15.76 2.14
N TRP A 241 0.19 16.11 1.09
CA TRP A 241 0.02 17.32 0.31
C TRP A 241 -0.52 16.98 -1.09
N TRP A 242 -1.38 17.85 -1.61
CA TRP A 242 -1.89 17.74 -2.98
C TRP A 242 -0.84 18.11 -4.04
N THR A 243 0.25 18.77 -3.64
CA THR A 243 1.30 19.26 -4.55
C THR A 243 2.68 18.69 -4.20
N PRO A 244 3.60 18.64 -5.17
CA PRO A 244 4.99 18.23 -4.95
C PRO A 244 5.69 19.05 -3.88
N GLN A 245 6.54 18.41 -3.08
CA GLN A 245 7.27 19.00 -1.96
C GLN A 245 8.77 18.92 -2.19
N GLY A 246 9.34 19.98 -2.77
CA GLY A 246 10.80 20.17 -2.85
C GLY A 246 11.55 19.19 -3.74
N GLY A 247 10.97 18.82 -4.89
CA GLY A 247 11.59 17.93 -5.87
C GLY A 247 11.62 16.45 -5.45
N ARG A 248 10.65 16.01 -4.63
CA ARG A 248 10.58 14.65 -4.09
C ARG A 248 9.64 13.76 -4.88
N TRP A 249 10.16 12.72 -5.53
CA TRP A 249 9.35 11.85 -6.39
C TRP A 249 10.08 10.56 -6.74
N HIS A 250 9.34 9.56 -7.22
CA HIS A 250 9.91 8.26 -7.58
C HIS A 250 10.53 8.27 -8.99
N HIS A 251 11.75 8.77 -9.13
CA HIS A 251 12.43 8.88 -10.41
C HIS A 251 12.99 7.54 -10.92
N LEU A 252 12.73 7.21 -12.19
CA LEU A 252 13.39 6.13 -12.90
C LEU A 252 14.31 6.71 -14.00
N PRO A 253 15.56 6.25 -14.16
CA PRO A 253 16.48 6.74 -15.18
C PRO A 253 15.99 6.66 -16.63
N ARG A 254 14.93 5.87 -16.91
CA ARG A 254 14.32 5.82 -18.24
C ARG A 254 13.47 7.05 -18.56
N TYR A 255 12.99 7.79 -17.56
CA TYR A 255 12.13 8.95 -17.79
C TYR A 255 12.87 10.09 -18.51
N ASN A 256 14.12 10.35 -18.15
CA ASN A 256 14.90 11.45 -18.73
C ASN A 256 15.72 11.04 -19.96
N GLY A 257 15.46 9.86 -20.55
CA GLY A 257 16.16 9.37 -21.74
C GLY A 257 15.86 10.14 -23.03
N THR A 258 14.79 10.96 -23.06
CA THR A 258 14.50 11.86 -24.18
C THR A 258 14.48 13.31 -23.71
N LYS A 259 14.88 14.23 -24.59
CA LYS A 259 14.87 15.68 -24.29
C LYS A 259 13.47 16.16 -23.88
N TRP A 260 12.45 15.75 -24.61
CA TRP A 260 11.08 16.19 -24.37
C TRP A 260 10.57 15.78 -22.97
N VAL A 261 10.74 14.52 -22.56
CA VAL A 261 10.33 14.10 -21.21
C VAL A 261 11.17 14.79 -20.14
N ARG A 262 12.48 14.95 -20.37
CA ARG A 262 13.36 15.69 -19.44
C ARG A 262 12.88 17.13 -19.23
N ASP A 263 12.58 17.86 -20.30
CA ASP A 263 12.06 19.24 -20.23
C ASP A 263 10.73 19.28 -19.47
N LEU A 264 9.83 18.32 -19.71
CA LEU A 264 8.56 18.20 -19.00
C LEU A 264 8.78 18.00 -17.49
N LEU A 265 9.67 17.08 -17.10
CA LEU A 265 9.99 16.79 -15.70
C LEU A 265 10.56 18.02 -14.96
N LEU A 266 11.41 18.80 -15.63
CA LEU A 266 12.09 19.97 -15.06
C LEU A 266 11.21 21.23 -15.01
N THR A 267 10.07 21.25 -15.70
CA THR A 267 9.11 22.37 -15.59
C THR A 267 8.55 22.45 -14.18
N GLU A 268 8.50 23.62 -13.54
CA GLU A 268 7.99 23.70 -12.16
C GLU A 268 6.48 23.36 -12.07
N PRO A 269 6.04 22.58 -11.06
CA PRO A 269 6.87 21.93 -10.04
C PRO A 269 7.61 20.69 -10.61
N VAL A 270 8.89 20.54 -10.25
CA VAL A 270 9.75 19.43 -10.71
C VAL A 270 9.18 18.05 -10.34
N GLY A 271 9.24 17.09 -11.28
CA GLY A 271 8.87 15.68 -11.10
C GLY A 271 7.77 15.20 -12.05
N MET A 272 7.07 14.10 -11.71
CA MET A 272 6.02 13.51 -12.57
C MET A 272 4.83 14.45 -12.79
N LYS A 273 4.35 14.56 -14.03
CA LYS A 273 3.15 15.34 -14.42
C LYS A 273 2.57 14.85 -15.76
N PRO A 274 1.30 15.16 -16.09
CA PRO A 274 0.68 14.72 -17.33
C PRO A 274 1.36 15.35 -18.56
N ASN A 275 1.54 14.55 -19.61
CA ASN A 275 1.87 15.07 -20.94
C ASN A 275 0.65 15.73 -21.63
N HIS A 276 -0.56 15.46 -21.13
CA HIS A 276 -1.81 16.09 -21.55
C HIS A 276 -2.41 16.90 -20.39
N ARG A 277 -2.05 18.17 -20.24
CA ARG A 277 -2.44 18.98 -19.05
C ARG A 277 -3.96 19.15 -18.84
N HIS A 278 -4.76 19.01 -19.88
CA HIS A 278 -6.23 19.06 -19.76
C HIS A 278 -6.82 17.75 -19.20
N PHE A 279 -6.03 16.68 -19.06
CA PHE A 279 -6.49 15.42 -18.46
C PHE A 279 -6.67 15.56 -16.94
N THR A 280 -5.78 16.28 -16.29
CA THR A 280 -5.84 16.45 -14.84
C THR A 280 -5.15 17.74 -14.43
N ARG A 281 -5.66 18.39 -13.37
CA ARG A 281 -4.95 19.51 -12.73
C ARG A 281 -3.72 19.05 -11.95
N TRP A 282 -3.66 17.77 -11.59
CA TRP A 282 -2.67 17.24 -10.66
C TRP A 282 -1.35 16.87 -11.33
N ASN A 283 -0.31 16.89 -10.52
CA ASN A 283 0.94 16.17 -10.76
C ASN A 283 0.93 14.94 -9.83
N HIS A 284 2.09 14.55 -9.33
CA HIS A 284 2.18 13.81 -8.08
C HIS A 284 1.98 14.75 -6.87
N GLY A 285 1.58 14.18 -5.74
CA GLY A 285 1.68 14.80 -4.42
C GLY A 285 2.75 14.10 -3.60
N ASN A 286 2.93 14.54 -2.36
CA ASN A 286 3.85 13.90 -1.41
C ASN A 286 3.18 13.65 -0.06
N GLY A 287 3.78 12.77 0.70
CA GLY A 287 3.51 12.62 2.12
C GLY A 287 4.79 12.58 2.96
N LEU A 288 4.66 12.83 4.25
CA LEU A 288 5.73 12.78 5.23
C LEU A 288 5.22 12.07 6.47
N PHE A 289 5.80 10.91 6.76
CA PHE A 289 5.74 10.30 8.08
C PHE A 289 6.79 10.96 8.96
N GLN A 290 6.37 11.54 10.08
CA GLN A 290 7.28 12.11 11.07
C GLN A 290 7.03 11.43 12.41
N TYR A 291 8.03 10.69 12.91
CA TYR A 291 8.02 10.03 14.19
C TYR A 291 9.05 10.68 15.12
N ALA A 292 8.60 11.20 16.26
CA ALA A 292 9.44 11.87 17.26
C ALA A 292 8.95 11.51 18.68
N PRO A 293 9.20 10.28 19.16
CA PRO A 293 8.71 9.83 20.45
C PRO A 293 9.42 10.54 21.62
N ASP A 294 8.73 10.75 22.74
CA ASP A 294 9.38 11.01 24.02
C ASP A 294 9.98 9.69 24.55
N LEU A 295 11.31 9.60 24.55
CA LEU A 295 12.06 8.43 25.01
C LEU A 295 12.26 8.38 26.54
N SER A 296 11.71 9.35 27.27
CA SER A 296 11.84 9.41 28.72
C SER A 296 10.82 8.52 29.44
N ALA A 297 11.12 8.17 30.70
CA ALA A 297 10.23 7.36 31.54
C ALA A 297 8.90 8.05 31.91
N ARG A 298 8.70 9.32 31.51
CA ARG A 298 7.44 10.05 31.71
C ARG A 298 6.40 9.76 30.64
N SER A 299 6.82 9.18 29.51
CA SER A 299 5.98 8.91 28.35
C SER A 299 5.87 7.42 28.06
N THR A 300 4.85 7.06 27.29
CA THR A 300 4.60 5.71 26.80
C THR A 300 5.02 5.50 25.35
N ASP A 301 5.47 6.56 24.69
CA ASP A 301 5.78 6.56 23.26
C ASP A 301 6.81 5.48 22.91
N PHE A 302 7.80 5.26 23.78
CA PHE A 302 8.80 4.21 23.56
C PHE A 302 8.19 2.81 23.53
N GLN A 303 7.37 2.45 24.52
CA GLN A 303 6.74 1.13 24.60
C GLN A 303 5.72 0.93 23.48
N ASP A 304 5.10 2.01 23.02
CA ASP A 304 4.22 2.01 21.87
C ASP A 304 5.00 1.75 20.58
N GLY A 305 6.09 2.49 20.35
CA GLY A 305 6.75 2.54 19.06
C GLY A 305 7.92 1.58 18.82
N VAL A 306 8.42 0.91 19.87
CA VAL A 306 9.53 -0.05 19.76
C VAL A 306 9.11 -1.34 19.05
N TYR A 307 9.93 -1.79 18.10
CA TYR A 307 9.74 -3.09 17.43
C TYR A 307 10.43 -4.22 18.20
N ALA A 308 11.67 -4.00 18.61
CA ALA A 308 12.44 -4.89 19.48
C ALA A 308 13.44 -4.08 20.31
N VAL A 309 13.77 -4.57 21.51
CA VAL A 309 14.77 -3.94 22.37
C VAL A 309 15.51 -4.98 23.19
N ARG A 310 16.81 -4.77 23.37
CA ARG A 310 17.68 -5.53 24.26
C ARG A 310 18.52 -4.58 25.08
N ASN A 311 18.51 -4.76 26.40
CA ASN A 311 19.35 -4.05 27.36
C ASN A 311 19.19 -2.50 27.34
N LEU A 312 18.04 -1.98 26.90
CA LEU A 312 17.69 -0.55 27.00
C LEU A 312 16.31 -0.38 27.63
N ALA A 313 16.16 0.67 28.44
CA ALA A 313 14.86 1.10 28.98
C ALA A 313 14.76 2.63 29.04
N PRO A 314 13.54 3.20 29.00
CA PRO A 314 13.32 4.62 29.27
C PRO A 314 13.78 5.02 30.67
N GLY A 315 14.53 6.11 30.76
CA GLY A 315 14.92 6.80 32.00
C GLY A 315 14.55 8.28 31.94
N PRO A 316 14.92 9.10 32.94
CA PRO A 316 14.51 10.51 32.99
C PRO A 316 15.00 11.39 31.82
N GLN A 317 16.10 10.99 31.17
CA GLN A 317 16.78 11.75 30.12
C GLN A 317 16.83 11.01 28.76
N GLY A 318 16.05 9.95 28.60
CA GLY A 318 16.05 9.08 27.42
C GLY A 318 16.37 7.62 27.75
N LEU A 319 16.77 6.84 26.74
CA LEU A 319 17.07 5.42 26.88
C LEU A 319 18.43 5.22 27.56
N HIS A 320 18.46 4.38 28.59
CA HIS A 320 19.66 3.99 29.33
C HIS A 320 19.86 2.48 29.32
N LEU A 321 21.10 2.05 29.54
CA LEU A 321 21.44 0.63 29.63
C LEU A 321 20.96 0.03 30.96
N ILE A 322 20.31 -1.14 30.90
CA ILE A 322 19.80 -1.83 32.09
C ILE A 322 20.93 -2.58 32.81
N GLU A 323 21.86 -3.13 32.03
CA GLU A 323 23.07 -3.82 32.46
C GLU A 323 24.26 -3.33 31.61
N ALA A 324 25.48 -3.53 32.10
CA ALA A 324 26.68 -3.17 31.32
C ALA A 324 26.84 -4.07 30.08
N GLY A 325 27.41 -3.52 29.01
CA GLY A 325 27.70 -4.22 27.76
C GLY A 325 26.83 -3.76 26.58
N GLU A 326 26.65 -4.66 25.61
CA GLU A 326 25.94 -4.35 24.36
C GLU A 326 24.43 -4.17 24.58
N ALA A 327 23.86 -3.21 23.86
CA ALA A 327 22.45 -2.89 23.91
C ALA A 327 21.97 -2.48 22.50
N ASP A 328 20.72 -2.78 22.18
CA ASP A 328 20.13 -2.41 20.90
C ASP A 328 18.63 -2.14 20.97
N VAL A 329 18.16 -1.27 20.09
CA VAL A 329 16.75 -0.96 19.90
C VAL A 329 16.44 -0.94 18.41
N VAL A 330 15.28 -1.47 18.04
CA VAL A 330 14.77 -1.51 16.67
C VAL A 330 13.48 -0.69 16.58
N PHE A 331 13.42 0.19 15.60
CA PHE A 331 12.21 0.92 15.20
C PHE A 331 11.81 0.52 13.80
N GLU A 332 10.51 0.29 13.60
CA GLU A 332 9.94 0.05 12.28
C GLU A 332 9.49 1.36 11.65
N VAL A 333 9.69 1.48 10.34
CA VAL A 333 8.99 2.44 9.49
C VAL A 333 8.28 1.63 8.43
N PHE A 334 6.96 1.71 8.38
CA PHE A 334 6.13 1.08 7.36
C PHE A 334 5.27 2.15 6.69
N THR A 335 5.12 2.04 5.37
CA THR A 335 4.27 2.92 4.58
C THR A 335 3.67 2.17 3.40
N PRO A 336 2.36 2.32 3.12
CA PRO A 336 1.74 1.78 1.90
C PRO A 336 2.07 2.63 0.66
N TYR A 337 2.77 3.74 0.84
CA TYR A 337 3.25 4.63 -0.20
C TYR A 337 4.76 4.42 -0.42
N ILE A 338 5.21 4.48 -1.67
CA ILE A 338 6.63 4.32 -2.00
C ILE A 338 7.46 5.45 -1.39
N ILE A 339 8.58 5.09 -0.75
CA ILE A 339 9.53 6.04 -0.17
C ILE A 339 10.29 6.75 -1.30
N VAL A 340 10.27 8.08 -1.29
CA VAL A 340 10.87 8.90 -2.35
C VAL A 340 11.90 9.86 -1.82
N ALA A 341 12.97 10.03 -2.58
CA ALA A 341 14.02 10.99 -2.31
C ALA A 341 13.71 12.35 -2.94
N LYS A 342 14.39 13.39 -2.45
CA LYS A 342 14.62 14.60 -3.23
C LYS A 342 15.61 14.25 -4.33
N VAL A 343 15.13 14.33 -5.56
CA VAL A 343 15.93 14.08 -6.76
C VAL A 343 16.76 15.34 -7.04
N ASN A 344 18.09 15.20 -7.06
CA ASN A 344 19.00 16.32 -7.30
C ASN A 344 19.41 16.33 -8.79
N ASP A 345 20.23 15.39 -9.23
CA ASP A 345 20.56 15.19 -10.65
C ASP A 345 19.76 14.03 -11.22
N LEU A 346 19.01 14.28 -12.30
CA LEU A 346 18.27 13.22 -13.01
C LEU A 346 19.23 12.16 -13.58
N ASP A 347 20.49 12.49 -13.83
CA ASP A 347 21.46 11.57 -14.44
C ASP A 347 22.31 10.81 -13.40
N ASP A 348 22.31 11.21 -12.13
CA ASP A 348 23.02 10.51 -11.05
C ASP A 348 22.10 10.18 -9.86
N PRO A 349 21.37 9.06 -9.89
CA PRO A 349 20.50 8.67 -8.77
C PRO A 349 21.25 8.45 -7.45
N ARG A 350 22.59 8.41 -7.41
CA ARG A 350 23.34 8.25 -6.17
C ARG A 350 23.43 9.57 -5.37
N ASP A 351 23.12 10.70 -6.01
CA ASP A 351 23.13 12.01 -5.37
C ASP A 351 21.80 12.36 -4.68
N ASP A 352 20.75 11.56 -4.92
CA ASP A 352 19.45 11.64 -4.25
C ASP A 352 19.61 11.69 -2.71
N ARG A 353 18.75 12.49 -2.06
CA ARG A 353 18.81 12.71 -0.61
C ARG A 353 17.44 12.79 0.04
N GLU A 354 17.42 12.81 1.37
CA GLU A 354 16.27 13.12 2.21
C GLU A 354 15.03 12.23 2.00
N ALA A 355 15.19 10.99 1.52
CA ALA A 355 14.10 10.02 1.46
C ALA A 355 13.68 9.58 2.86
N SER A 356 14.66 9.30 3.72
CA SER A 356 14.42 9.15 5.15
C SER A 356 15.59 9.67 5.98
N VAL A 357 15.30 10.63 6.86
CA VAL A 357 16.30 11.31 7.68
C VAL A 357 16.06 11.00 9.14
N VAL A 358 17.09 10.49 9.81
CA VAL A 358 17.10 10.18 11.24
C VAL A 358 17.93 11.22 11.98
N THR A 359 17.30 11.96 12.88
CA THR A 359 17.97 12.90 13.78
C THR A 359 18.07 12.29 15.17
N LEU A 360 19.24 12.34 15.78
CA LEU A 360 19.56 11.72 17.05
C LEU A 360 20.31 12.71 17.96
N ASP A 361 20.02 12.68 19.25
CA ASP A 361 20.93 13.16 20.30
C ASP A 361 21.34 11.95 21.16
N THR A 362 22.62 11.62 21.17
CA THR A 362 23.10 10.38 21.80
C THR A 362 24.19 10.70 22.82
N ALA A 363 24.21 9.97 23.95
CA ALA A 363 25.28 10.08 24.94
C ALA A 363 26.41 9.08 24.66
N LEU A 364 26.12 7.99 23.96
CA LEU A 364 27.10 7.01 23.50
C LEU A 364 27.21 7.03 21.96
N PRO A 365 28.34 6.60 21.38
CA PRO A 365 28.40 6.25 19.97
C PRO A 365 27.36 5.18 19.61
N LEU A 366 26.70 5.32 18.47
CA LEU A 366 25.71 4.34 18.00
C LEU A 366 26.12 3.73 16.66
N ASN A 367 25.96 2.41 16.54
CA ASN A 367 26.02 1.70 15.27
C ASN A 367 24.61 1.59 14.69
N LEU A 368 24.44 2.03 13.44
CA LEU A 368 23.17 1.96 12.73
C LEU A 368 23.20 0.80 11.72
N ALA A 369 22.12 0.01 11.69
CA ALA A 369 21.88 -1.00 10.67
C ALA A 369 20.43 -0.94 10.19
N VAL A 370 20.21 -1.30 8.92
CA VAL A 370 18.90 -1.29 8.27
C VAL A 370 18.56 -2.70 7.77
N SER A 371 17.29 -3.10 7.91
CA SER A 371 16.73 -4.30 7.29
C SER A 371 15.56 -3.93 6.39
N LEU A 372 15.50 -4.53 5.21
CA LEU A 372 14.39 -4.39 4.25
C LEU A 372 13.52 -5.66 4.17
N ASP A 373 13.87 -6.69 4.95
CA ASP A 373 13.27 -8.02 4.94
C ASP A 373 12.82 -8.43 6.34
N HIS A 374 12.26 -7.48 7.10
CA HIS A 374 11.66 -7.69 8.42
C HIS A 374 12.61 -8.31 9.46
N GLY A 375 13.89 -7.98 9.35
CA GLY A 375 14.93 -8.39 10.30
C GLY A 375 15.58 -9.74 9.97
N LEU A 376 15.25 -10.36 8.84
CA LEU A 376 15.90 -11.59 8.37
C LEU A 376 17.38 -11.33 8.04
N THR A 377 17.69 -10.19 7.43
CA THR A 377 19.06 -9.71 7.23
C THR A 377 19.23 -8.27 7.68
N TRP A 378 20.46 -7.91 8.03
CA TRP A 378 20.81 -6.57 8.51
C TRP A 378 22.00 -6.04 7.73
N LYS A 379 21.83 -4.90 7.08
CA LYS A 379 22.90 -4.16 6.41
C LYS A 379 23.46 -3.12 7.38
N PRO A 380 24.73 -3.22 7.82
CA PRO A 380 25.40 -2.15 8.54
C PRO A 380 25.39 -0.88 7.69
N PHE A 381 25.02 0.26 8.29
CA PHE A 381 24.97 1.53 7.59
C PHE A 381 26.16 2.41 7.95
N ARG A 382 26.23 2.88 9.21
CA ARG A 382 27.38 3.64 9.73
C ARG A 382 27.37 3.74 11.25
N THR A 383 28.51 4.11 11.82
CA THR A 383 28.62 4.53 13.22
C THR A 383 28.49 6.05 13.34
N VAL A 384 27.73 6.53 14.31
CA VAL A 384 27.65 7.95 14.66
C VAL A 384 28.29 8.19 16.03
N ARG A 385 29.06 9.28 16.15
CA ARG A 385 29.62 9.72 17.45
C ARG A 385 28.53 10.31 18.34
N SER A 386 28.77 10.35 19.65
CA SER A 386 27.90 11.01 20.62
C SER A 386 27.62 12.48 20.27
N GLY A 387 26.48 12.98 20.76
CA GLY A 387 25.93 14.31 20.50
C GLY A 387 24.87 14.33 19.40
N TRP A 388 24.52 15.54 18.94
CA TRP A 388 23.52 15.75 17.89
C TRP A 388 24.02 15.29 16.52
N ARG A 389 23.24 14.46 15.83
CA ARG A 389 23.59 13.86 14.53
C ARG A 389 22.36 13.76 13.63
N THR A 390 22.59 13.95 12.34
CA THR A 390 21.60 13.69 11.28
C THR A 390 22.15 12.62 10.34
N VAL A 391 21.35 11.58 10.10
CA VAL A 391 21.67 10.43 9.25
C VAL A 391 20.65 10.37 8.12
N ASP A 392 21.13 10.44 6.89
CA ASP A 392 20.29 10.25 5.71
C ASP A 392 20.40 8.78 5.25
N LEU A 393 19.28 8.06 5.23
CA LEU A 393 19.18 6.65 4.84
C LEU A 393 18.80 6.47 3.35
N THR A 394 18.76 7.55 2.56
CA THR A 394 18.25 7.53 1.17
C THR A 394 18.83 6.42 0.30
N SER A 395 20.15 6.21 0.37
CA SER A 395 20.85 5.21 -0.45
C SER A 395 20.47 3.75 -0.16
N VAL A 396 19.70 3.49 0.91
CA VAL A 396 19.25 2.15 1.28
C VAL A 396 17.73 1.99 1.34
N VAL A 397 16.94 3.08 1.43
CA VAL A 397 15.47 2.97 1.60
C VAL A 397 14.64 3.58 0.48
N LYS A 398 15.21 4.38 -0.43
CA LYS A 398 14.41 4.95 -1.53
C LYS A 398 13.88 3.84 -2.43
N GLY A 399 12.64 3.97 -2.90
CA GLY A 399 11.98 2.96 -3.73
C GLY A 399 11.41 1.76 -2.95
N THR A 400 11.45 1.76 -1.61
CA THR A 400 10.84 0.71 -0.78
C THR A 400 9.55 1.18 -0.12
N TYR A 401 8.88 0.28 0.62
CA TYR A 401 7.63 0.53 1.35
C TYR A 401 7.82 0.50 2.88
N GLY A 402 9.07 0.49 3.33
CA GLY A 402 9.39 0.39 4.75
C GLY A 402 10.77 -0.20 5.00
N TYR A 403 11.17 -0.18 6.27
CA TYR A 403 12.43 -0.73 6.76
C TYR A 403 12.41 -0.84 8.29
N LEU A 404 13.28 -1.70 8.82
CA LEU A 404 13.64 -1.67 10.24
C LEU A 404 14.97 -0.93 10.43
N LEU A 405 15.01 -0.03 11.41
CA LEU A 405 16.21 0.67 11.85
C LEU A 405 16.65 0.12 13.20
N ARG A 406 17.85 -0.47 13.25
CA ARG A 406 18.50 -0.88 14.50
C ARG A 406 19.55 0.14 14.90
N LEU A 407 19.49 0.56 16.16
CA LEU A 407 20.48 1.40 16.84
C LEU A 407 21.14 0.55 17.93
N SER A 408 22.47 0.40 17.89
CA SER A 408 23.22 -0.39 18.86
C SER A 408 24.27 0.45 19.58
N ALA A 409 24.43 0.24 20.88
CA ALA A 409 25.38 0.93 21.75
C ALA A 409 26.03 -0.06 22.71
N SER A 410 27.12 0.36 23.34
CA SER A 410 27.78 -0.38 24.42
C SER A 410 28.24 0.58 25.50
N GLY A 411 28.05 0.23 26.77
CA GLY A 411 28.36 1.13 27.88
C GLY A 411 28.12 0.50 29.25
N ASP A 412 28.18 1.34 30.28
CA ASP A 412 27.96 0.92 31.67
C ASP A 412 26.48 0.89 32.04
N LYS A 413 26.14 0.11 33.07
CA LYS A 413 24.79 0.08 33.65
C LYS A 413 24.34 1.48 34.07
N GLY A 414 23.11 1.85 33.68
CA GLY A 414 22.52 3.15 33.98
C GLY A 414 23.01 4.29 33.06
N GLN A 415 24.01 4.05 32.22
CA GLN A 415 24.49 5.06 31.29
C GLN A 415 23.45 5.33 30.20
N ILE A 416 23.23 6.61 29.90
CA ILE A 416 22.32 7.02 28.83
C ILE A 416 22.97 6.69 27.49
N ALA A 417 22.21 6.05 26.60
CA ALA A 417 22.64 5.79 25.22
C ALA A 417 22.02 6.83 24.27
N ILE A 418 20.70 7.01 24.34
CA ILE A 418 19.92 7.79 23.37
C ILE A 418 19.02 8.77 24.12
N LYS A 419 19.21 10.07 23.92
CA LYS A 419 18.40 11.11 24.55
C LYS A 419 17.14 11.42 23.75
N SER A 420 17.27 11.50 22.43
CA SER A 420 16.15 11.78 21.52
C SER A 420 16.33 11.11 20.16
N LEU A 421 15.19 10.88 19.49
CA LEU A 421 15.08 10.33 18.16
C LEU A 421 14.02 11.11 17.38
N ARG A 422 14.30 11.42 16.12
CA ARG A 422 13.30 11.81 15.12
C ARG A 422 13.57 11.06 13.83
N ILE A 423 12.53 10.55 13.18
CA ILE A 423 12.59 9.96 11.85
C ILE A 423 11.59 10.70 10.97
N GLY A 424 12.06 11.24 9.84
CA GLY A 424 11.21 11.83 8.81
C GLY A 424 11.36 11.06 7.50
N THR A 425 10.28 10.43 7.03
CA THR A 425 10.27 9.60 5.81
C THR A 425 9.29 10.17 4.78
N TRP A 426 9.82 10.53 3.61
CA TRP A 426 9.03 11.09 2.52
C TRP A 426 8.50 10.01 1.59
N VAL A 427 7.27 10.20 1.14
CA VAL A 427 6.57 9.26 0.26
C VAL A 427 5.87 9.98 -0.89
N GLN A 428 5.57 9.26 -1.97
CA GLN A 428 4.76 9.77 -3.07
C GLN A 428 3.28 9.46 -2.83
N VAL A 429 2.40 10.41 -3.16
CA VAL A 429 0.95 10.31 -2.97
C VAL A 429 0.24 10.71 -4.25
N ALA A 430 -0.83 10.01 -4.59
CA ALA A 430 -1.76 10.41 -5.64
C ALA A 430 -2.78 11.43 -5.06
N PRO A 431 -2.78 12.71 -5.50
CA PRO A 431 -3.68 13.73 -4.95
C PRO A 431 -5.18 13.39 -5.11
N ILE A 432 -5.52 12.58 -6.12
CA ILE A 432 -6.89 12.13 -6.40
C ILE A 432 -7.50 11.27 -5.29
N SER A 433 -6.68 10.68 -4.41
CA SER A 433 -7.11 9.82 -3.29
C SER A 433 -7.40 10.58 -2.00
N LEU A 434 -7.05 11.87 -1.94
CA LEU A 434 -7.10 12.64 -0.71
C LEU A 434 -8.52 13.19 -0.42
N PRO A 435 -8.91 13.34 0.87
CA PRO A 435 -10.23 13.84 1.25
C PRO A 435 -10.32 15.34 0.94
N ARG A 436 -11.01 15.68 -0.16
CA ARG A 436 -11.09 17.06 -0.65
C ARG A 436 -12.18 17.85 0.07
N LEU A 437 -11.91 19.12 0.27
CA LEU A 437 -12.87 20.15 0.64
C LEU A 437 -13.37 20.88 -0.62
N LYS A 438 -14.61 21.35 -0.56
CA LYS A 438 -15.29 22.23 -1.51
C LYS A 438 -15.95 23.38 -0.74
N ARG A 439 -16.44 24.37 -1.48
CA ARG A 439 -17.25 25.47 -0.93
C ARG A 439 -18.48 24.92 -0.22
N GLY A 440 -18.79 25.48 0.95
CA GLY A 440 -19.92 25.10 1.79
C GLY A 440 -19.52 24.18 2.94
N GLU A 441 -20.51 23.47 3.48
CA GLU A 441 -20.30 22.47 4.51
C GLU A 441 -19.80 21.17 3.87
N ASN A 442 -18.68 20.65 4.37
CA ASN A 442 -18.10 19.39 3.94
C ASN A 442 -18.31 18.35 5.05
N HIS A 443 -18.85 17.19 4.71
CA HIS A 443 -18.97 16.05 5.63
C HIS A 443 -17.76 15.12 5.48
N LEU A 444 -17.00 15.00 6.57
CA LEU A 444 -15.82 14.13 6.64
C LEU A 444 -16.03 13.05 7.69
N ARG A 445 -15.32 11.95 7.50
CA ARG A 445 -15.31 10.83 8.43
C ARG A 445 -13.90 10.42 8.77
N TYR A 446 -13.67 10.19 10.05
CA TYR A 446 -12.49 9.50 10.55
C TYR A 446 -12.86 8.07 10.92
N GLU A 447 -12.09 7.10 10.44
CA GLU A 447 -12.28 5.69 10.76
C GLU A 447 -10.96 4.99 11.05
N VAL A 448 -11.07 3.79 11.61
CA VAL A 448 -9.97 2.88 11.88
C VAL A 448 -10.34 1.46 11.45
N GLY A 449 -9.36 0.58 11.41
CA GLY A 449 -9.52 -0.83 11.03
C GLY A 449 -9.39 -1.11 9.53
N ASP A 450 -8.91 -2.29 9.20
CA ASP A 450 -8.70 -2.79 7.84
C ASP A 450 -10.03 -3.08 7.12
N ARG A 451 -9.97 -3.65 5.90
CA ARG A 451 -11.16 -3.95 5.08
C ARG A 451 -12.17 -4.88 5.75
N TYR A 452 -11.77 -5.64 6.78
CA TYR A 452 -12.66 -6.49 7.57
C TYR A 452 -13.04 -5.86 8.93
N GLY A 453 -12.68 -4.59 9.15
CA GLY A 453 -12.93 -3.85 10.38
C GLY A 453 -11.99 -4.24 11.53
N LEU A 454 -10.95 -5.03 11.27
CA LEU A 454 -9.98 -5.45 12.28
C LEU A 454 -8.87 -4.41 12.43
N ARG A 455 -8.39 -4.19 13.63
CA ARG A 455 -7.29 -3.25 13.88
C ARG A 455 -5.96 -3.98 13.77
N THR A 456 -5.42 -4.01 12.57
CA THR A 456 -4.26 -4.83 12.21
C THR A 456 -3.06 -3.98 11.83
N ILE A 457 -1.88 -4.58 11.94
CA ILE A 457 -0.62 -4.01 11.43
C ILE A 457 -0.32 -4.75 10.12
N PRO A 458 -0.25 -4.06 8.98
CA PRO A 458 0.12 -4.67 7.72
C PRO A 458 1.62 -4.99 7.67
N MET A 459 1.98 -6.10 7.03
CA MET A 459 3.37 -6.50 6.80
C MET A 459 3.50 -7.15 5.42
N LEU A 460 4.19 -6.46 4.51
CA LEU A 460 4.38 -6.89 3.12
C LEU A 460 5.55 -7.87 3.00
N ILE A 461 5.32 -9.03 2.38
CA ILE A 461 6.33 -10.03 2.07
C ILE A 461 6.34 -10.29 0.56
N ARG A 462 7.45 -9.97 -0.10
CA ARG A 462 7.62 -10.14 -1.55
C ARG A 462 9.01 -10.72 -1.83
N PRO A 463 9.20 -12.04 -1.70
CA PRO A 463 10.49 -12.68 -1.95
C PRO A 463 10.95 -12.43 -3.39
N ASP A 464 12.22 -12.09 -3.57
CA ASP A 464 12.80 -11.92 -4.89
C ASP A 464 13.16 -13.29 -5.49
N THR A 465 12.25 -13.81 -6.30
CA THR A 465 12.44 -15.07 -7.04
C THR A 465 13.52 -15.02 -8.12
N SER A 466 14.09 -13.86 -8.44
CA SER A 466 15.27 -13.74 -9.29
C SER A 466 16.58 -13.89 -8.50
N GLU A 467 16.52 -13.75 -7.17
CA GLU A 467 17.67 -13.80 -6.26
C GLU A 467 17.58 -15.04 -5.34
N PRO A 468 18.32 -16.13 -5.64
CA PRO A 468 18.25 -17.37 -4.85
C PRO A 468 18.46 -17.19 -3.35
N GLN A 469 19.35 -16.29 -2.96
CA GLN A 469 19.65 -16.01 -1.56
C GLN A 469 18.48 -15.32 -0.85
N ASP A 470 17.72 -14.49 -1.56
CA ASP A 470 16.53 -13.87 -0.99
C ASP A 470 15.39 -14.87 -0.86
N LEU A 471 15.09 -15.60 -1.95
CA LEU A 471 14.05 -16.64 -1.96
C LEU A 471 14.25 -17.65 -0.82
N GLN A 472 15.49 -18.08 -0.57
CA GLN A 472 15.83 -19.05 0.47
C GLN A 472 15.41 -18.61 1.89
N LYS A 473 15.36 -17.30 2.17
CA LYS A 473 14.95 -16.79 3.49
C LYS A 473 13.47 -17.04 3.78
N HIS A 474 12.66 -17.16 2.74
CA HIS A 474 11.20 -17.16 2.83
C HIS A 474 10.56 -18.54 2.63
N VAL A 475 11.23 -19.43 1.89
CA VAL A 475 10.69 -20.77 1.61
C VAL A 475 11.04 -21.79 2.70
N VAL A 476 10.16 -22.77 2.90
CA VAL A 476 10.43 -23.92 3.80
C VAL A 476 11.60 -24.76 3.28
N THR A 477 11.68 -24.91 1.96
CA THR A 477 12.77 -25.59 1.24
C THR A 477 12.82 -24.99 -0.16
N MET A 478 14.02 -24.90 -0.74
CA MET A 478 14.18 -24.43 -2.12
C MET A 478 13.38 -25.34 -3.08
N PRO A 479 12.65 -24.78 -4.05
CA PRO A 479 11.93 -25.59 -5.04
C PRO A 479 12.89 -26.47 -5.84
N GLN A 480 12.46 -27.70 -6.16
CA GLN A 480 13.31 -28.68 -6.85
C GLN A 480 13.69 -28.24 -8.26
N ASP A 481 12.73 -27.71 -9.03
CA ASP A 481 12.97 -27.15 -10.37
C ASP A 481 12.88 -25.61 -10.32
N TYR A 482 13.95 -24.99 -9.85
CA TYR A 482 14.11 -23.53 -9.75
C TYR A 482 15.30 -23.03 -10.58
N HIS A 483 15.06 -22.03 -11.42
CA HIS A 483 16.12 -21.35 -12.17
C HIS A 483 15.76 -19.85 -12.34
N PRO A 484 16.45 -18.91 -11.67
CA PRO A 484 16.07 -17.49 -11.63
C PRO A 484 16.04 -16.82 -13.01
N GLN A 485 16.92 -17.27 -13.92
CA GLN A 485 17.02 -16.73 -15.29
C GLN A 485 15.93 -17.24 -16.25
N ARG A 486 15.10 -18.21 -15.84
CA ARG A 486 13.93 -18.61 -16.64
C ARG A 486 12.81 -17.59 -16.41
N HIS A 487 12.91 -16.42 -17.03
CA HIS A 487 12.01 -15.29 -16.76
C HIS A 487 10.53 -15.64 -16.84
N THR A 488 10.12 -16.57 -17.71
CA THR A 488 8.72 -16.98 -17.88
C THR A 488 8.34 -18.29 -17.17
N ALA A 489 9.32 -18.96 -16.54
CA ALA A 489 9.11 -20.22 -15.81
C ALA A 489 10.18 -20.42 -14.73
N ARG A 490 10.28 -19.51 -13.75
CA ARG A 490 11.34 -19.58 -12.73
C ARG A 490 11.24 -20.87 -11.92
N ILE A 491 10.02 -21.23 -11.50
CA ILE A 491 9.73 -22.42 -10.71
C ILE A 491 8.72 -23.30 -11.45
N THR A 492 9.04 -24.58 -11.64
CA THR A 492 8.08 -25.61 -12.06
C THR A 492 7.76 -26.50 -10.86
N GLY A 493 6.48 -26.71 -10.55
CA GLY A 493 6.08 -27.49 -9.37
C GLY A 493 5.84 -26.62 -8.13
N GLU A 494 6.19 -27.14 -6.95
CA GLU A 494 5.79 -26.55 -5.67
C GLU A 494 6.83 -25.59 -5.06
N ALA A 495 6.34 -24.49 -4.49
CA ALA A 495 7.09 -23.62 -3.56
C ALA A 495 6.21 -23.34 -2.34
N THR A 496 6.76 -23.45 -1.13
CA THR A 496 6.02 -23.17 0.11
C THR A 496 6.67 -22.02 0.87
N LEU A 497 5.97 -20.87 0.95
CA LEU A 497 6.36 -19.75 1.78
C LEU A 497 6.06 -20.03 3.26
N ARG A 498 6.95 -19.61 4.14
CA ARG A 498 6.75 -19.53 5.58
C ARG A 498 6.55 -18.07 5.98
N LEU A 499 5.36 -17.73 6.44
CA LEU A 499 4.98 -16.39 6.86
C LEU A 499 4.84 -16.38 8.38
N ALA A 500 5.66 -15.62 9.09
CA ALA A 500 5.69 -15.60 10.54
C ALA A 500 5.35 -14.21 11.08
N ALA A 501 4.48 -14.17 12.10
CA ALA A 501 4.19 -12.96 12.85
C ALA A 501 5.44 -12.54 13.67
N PRO A 502 5.78 -11.24 13.71
CA PRO A 502 6.69 -10.70 14.70
C PRO A 502 6.19 -10.98 16.13
N ALA A 503 7.14 -11.06 17.07
CA ALA A 503 6.85 -11.29 18.47
C ALA A 503 5.83 -10.26 19.01
N GLY A 504 4.81 -10.73 19.73
CA GLY A 504 3.76 -9.86 20.29
C GLY A 504 2.59 -9.59 19.35
N THR A 505 2.58 -10.18 18.16
CA THR A 505 1.46 -10.14 17.21
C THR A 505 1.07 -11.55 16.75
N ARG A 506 -0.11 -11.69 16.12
CA ARG A 506 -0.57 -12.92 15.44
C ARG A 506 -1.22 -12.56 14.12
N ILE A 507 -1.05 -13.38 13.09
CA ILE A 507 -1.68 -13.21 11.77
C ILE A 507 -3.17 -13.48 11.94
N ALA A 508 -4.05 -12.51 11.65
CA ALA A 508 -5.50 -12.73 11.64
C ALA A 508 -6.00 -13.14 10.26
N TRP A 509 -5.44 -12.50 9.24
CA TRP A 509 -5.71 -12.79 7.85
C TRP A 509 -4.53 -12.31 7.02
N LEU A 510 -4.52 -12.66 5.74
CA LEU A 510 -3.50 -12.27 4.80
C LEU A 510 -4.05 -12.25 3.37
N SER A 511 -3.56 -11.32 2.55
CA SER A 511 -3.66 -11.45 1.10
C SER A 511 -2.46 -12.23 0.57
N VAL A 512 -2.68 -13.15 -0.36
CA VAL A 512 -1.62 -13.89 -1.04
C VAL A 512 -1.81 -13.81 -2.54
N GLY A 513 -0.71 -13.74 -3.27
CA GLY A 513 -0.75 -13.64 -4.71
C GLY A 513 0.48 -14.23 -5.38
N ALA A 514 0.34 -14.53 -6.65
CA ALA A 514 1.42 -15.01 -7.49
C ALA A 514 1.25 -14.57 -8.94
N THR A 515 2.37 -14.53 -9.66
CA THR A 515 2.37 -14.45 -11.12
C THR A 515 2.68 -15.84 -11.66
N PHE A 516 1.74 -16.43 -12.38
CA PHE A 516 1.87 -17.77 -12.93
C PHE A 516 2.01 -17.75 -14.45
N ARG A 517 2.68 -18.78 -14.98
CA ARG A 517 2.59 -19.10 -16.41
C ARG A 517 1.29 -19.86 -16.69
N THR A 518 0.74 -19.66 -17.88
CA THR A 518 -0.41 -20.42 -18.40
C THR A 518 -0.11 -20.93 -19.81
N HIS A 519 -0.80 -22.00 -20.20
CA HIS A 519 -1.05 -22.30 -21.60
C HIS A 519 -2.00 -21.26 -22.20
N GLN A 520 -1.99 -21.11 -23.52
CA GLN A 520 -2.79 -20.11 -24.28
C GLN A 520 -3.82 -20.80 -25.17
N GLY A 521 -4.85 -20.07 -25.60
CA GLY A 521 -5.84 -20.58 -26.53
C GLY A 521 -6.61 -21.77 -25.94
N GLU A 522 -6.99 -22.72 -26.80
CA GLU A 522 -7.62 -23.99 -26.39
C GLU A 522 -6.77 -24.81 -25.40
N GLN A 523 -5.45 -24.57 -25.33
CA GLN A 523 -4.60 -25.27 -24.37
C GLN A 523 -4.68 -24.67 -22.96
N ALA A 524 -5.27 -23.48 -22.77
CA ALA A 524 -5.39 -22.82 -21.48
C ALA A 524 -6.08 -23.70 -20.42
N VAL A 525 -7.00 -24.58 -20.84
CA VAL A 525 -7.68 -25.55 -19.96
C VAL A 525 -6.73 -26.57 -19.33
N LYS A 526 -5.50 -26.73 -19.84
CA LYS A 526 -4.46 -27.60 -19.28
C LYS A 526 -3.69 -26.93 -18.15
N THR A 527 -3.85 -25.63 -17.94
CA THR A 527 -3.20 -24.91 -16.83
C THR A 527 -3.77 -25.40 -15.50
N ASN A 528 -2.88 -25.77 -14.58
CA ASN A 528 -3.19 -26.38 -13.29
C ASN A 528 -2.39 -25.72 -12.16
N ASN A 529 -2.33 -24.38 -12.17
CA ASN A 529 -1.73 -23.62 -11.09
C ASN A 529 -2.65 -23.60 -9.87
N ARG A 530 -2.06 -23.61 -8.67
CA ARG A 530 -2.82 -23.69 -7.42
C ARG A 530 -2.20 -22.86 -6.31
N ILE A 531 -3.04 -22.46 -5.36
CA ILE A 531 -2.62 -21.89 -4.08
C ILE A 531 -3.35 -22.66 -2.98
N ALA A 532 -2.62 -23.05 -1.95
CA ALA A 532 -3.14 -23.67 -0.75
C ALA A 532 -2.44 -23.13 0.49
N TYR A 533 -3.06 -23.20 1.67
CA TYR A 533 -2.45 -22.73 2.91
C TYR A 533 -2.62 -23.70 4.08
N ALA A 534 -1.76 -23.57 5.08
CA ALA A 534 -1.86 -24.27 6.35
C ALA A 534 -1.42 -23.35 7.51
N ALA A 535 -2.18 -23.33 8.60
CA ALA A 535 -1.85 -22.55 9.79
C ALA A 535 -1.04 -23.39 10.79
N GLY A 536 -0.04 -22.79 11.44
CA GLY A 536 0.78 -23.40 12.49
C GLY A 536 1.84 -24.39 12.02
N ALA A 537 1.52 -25.30 11.10
CA ALA A 537 2.44 -26.29 10.56
C ALA A 537 2.27 -26.48 9.03
N PRO A 538 3.32 -26.86 8.28
CA PRO A 538 3.24 -27.07 6.83
C PRO A 538 2.63 -28.45 6.49
N LYS A 539 1.43 -28.73 7.01
CA LYS A 539 0.69 -29.99 6.83
C LYS A 539 -0.80 -29.70 6.71
N GLY A 540 -1.54 -30.57 6.02
CA GLY A 540 -3.00 -30.43 5.90
C GLY A 540 -3.43 -29.18 5.14
N PHE A 541 -2.74 -28.87 4.04
CA PHE A 541 -3.01 -27.67 3.24
C PHE A 541 -4.45 -27.64 2.69
N ALA A 542 -5.15 -26.54 2.93
CA ALA A 542 -6.46 -26.24 2.34
C ALA A 542 -6.26 -25.48 1.02
N GLU A 543 -6.78 -26.02 -0.08
CA GLU A 543 -6.75 -25.37 -1.40
C GLU A 543 -7.71 -24.18 -1.41
N ILE A 544 -7.19 -23.01 -1.77
CA ILE A 544 -7.96 -21.75 -1.86
C ILE A 544 -8.06 -21.25 -3.29
N TYR A 545 -7.25 -21.80 -4.19
CA TYR A 545 -7.31 -21.47 -5.60
C TYR A 545 -6.84 -22.64 -6.45
N ARG A 546 -7.55 -22.81 -7.56
CA ARG A 546 -7.21 -23.66 -8.69
C ARG A 546 -7.51 -22.89 -9.96
N SER A 547 -6.57 -22.92 -10.90
CA SER A 547 -6.70 -22.18 -12.13
C SER A 547 -7.85 -22.63 -13.01
N ALA A 548 -8.59 -21.65 -13.52
CA ALA A 548 -9.61 -21.80 -14.55
C ALA A 548 -9.34 -20.77 -15.66
N VAL A 549 -8.18 -20.89 -16.32
CA VAL A 549 -7.77 -19.91 -17.34
C VAL A 549 -8.65 -20.08 -18.58
N PRO A 550 -9.30 -19.01 -19.06
CA PRO A 550 -10.20 -19.10 -20.20
C PRO A 550 -9.46 -19.36 -21.51
N THR A 551 -10.11 -20.06 -22.45
CA THR A 551 -9.51 -20.43 -23.75
C THR A 551 -9.24 -19.23 -24.65
N TRP A 552 -9.84 -18.06 -24.37
CA TRP A 552 -9.53 -16.82 -25.09
C TRP A 552 -8.22 -16.17 -24.62
N ALA A 553 -7.61 -16.63 -23.51
CA ALA A 553 -6.37 -16.05 -22.99
C ALA A 553 -5.24 -16.19 -24.01
N SER A 554 -4.70 -15.05 -24.41
CA SER A 554 -3.69 -14.94 -25.48
C SER A 554 -2.28 -14.73 -24.95
N HIS A 555 -2.10 -14.51 -23.64
CA HIS A 555 -0.80 -14.21 -23.04
C HIS A 555 -0.30 -15.34 -22.15
N TRP A 556 1.02 -15.45 -22.02
CA TRP A 556 1.69 -16.58 -21.37
C TRP A 556 1.63 -16.54 -19.85
N ARG A 557 1.21 -15.41 -19.25
CA ARG A 557 1.04 -15.25 -17.81
C ARG A 557 -0.27 -14.60 -17.43
N TYR A 558 -0.63 -14.82 -16.17
CA TYR A 558 -1.69 -14.11 -15.45
C TYR A 558 -1.29 -14.02 -13.97
N ASN A 559 -1.99 -13.17 -13.22
CA ASN A 559 -1.88 -13.10 -11.78
C ASN A 559 -3.12 -13.70 -11.12
N TRP A 560 -2.94 -14.23 -9.92
CA TRP A 560 -4.05 -14.50 -9.04
C TRP A 560 -3.71 -14.01 -7.65
N ASP A 561 -4.68 -13.34 -7.03
CA ASP A 561 -4.57 -12.72 -5.72
C ASP A 561 -5.86 -13.03 -4.95
N THR A 562 -5.74 -13.42 -3.68
CA THR A 562 -6.90 -13.73 -2.84
C THR A 562 -6.60 -13.52 -1.36
N ASP A 563 -7.65 -13.30 -0.57
CA ASP A 563 -7.56 -13.17 0.87
C ASP A 563 -7.78 -14.53 1.55
N ILE A 564 -6.99 -14.80 2.58
CA ILE A 564 -7.15 -15.92 3.50
C ILE A 564 -7.50 -15.32 4.86
N ARG A 565 -8.72 -15.60 5.34
CA ARG A 565 -9.14 -15.26 6.70
C ARG A 565 -9.00 -16.50 7.56
N LEU A 566 -8.23 -16.40 8.64
CA LEU A 566 -8.05 -17.53 9.55
C LEU A 566 -9.21 -17.59 10.54
N ASP A 567 -9.68 -18.80 10.85
CA ASP A 567 -10.67 -19.02 11.91
C ASP A 567 -10.15 -18.55 13.26
N GLU A 568 -8.86 -18.80 13.52
CA GLU A 568 -8.13 -18.29 14.67
C GLU A 568 -6.82 -17.64 14.24
N PRO A 569 -6.43 -16.50 14.86
CA PRO A 569 -5.14 -15.89 14.55
C PRO A 569 -3.98 -16.87 14.79
N ALA A 570 -2.94 -16.84 13.96
CA ALA A 570 -1.82 -17.78 14.02
C ALA A 570 -0.46 -17.08 14.10
N ASP A 571 0.52 -17.70 14.76
CA ASP A 571 1.90 -17.18 14.80
C ASP A 571 2.63 -17.40 13.47
N VAL A 572 2.27 -18.47 12.75
CA VAL A 572 2.87 -18.84 11.46
C VAL A 572 1.79 -19.36 10.53
N VAL A 573 1.85 -18.94 9.27
CA VAL A 573 1.05 -19.49 8.15
C VAL A 573 2.01 -19.95 7.06
N TYR A 574 1.72 -21.11 6.46
CA TYR A 574 2.43 -21.65 5.32
C TYR A 574 1.55 -21.52 4.09
N VAL A 575 2.09 -20.98 3.01
CA VAL A 575 1.36 -20.82 1.74
C VAL A 575 2.11 -21.60 0.66
N LYS A 576 1.45 -22.61 0.11
CA LYS A 576 1.95 -23.45 -0.96
C LYS A 576 1.42 -22.95 -2.29
N PHE A 577 2.33 -22.66 -3.21
CA PHE A 577 2.06 -22.35 -4.60
C PHE A 577 2.47 -23.54 -5.45
N GLN A 578 1.63 -23.91 -6.42
CA GLN A 578 1.96 -24.90 -7.44
C GLN A 578 1.92 -24.24 -8.81
N GLY A 579 3.05 -24.24 -9.51
CA GLY A 579 3.17 -23.77 -10.89
C GLY A 579 3.17 -24.95 -11.86
N ASP A 580 2.07 -25.09 -12.62
CA ASP A 580 1.88 -26.08 -13.68
C ASP A 580 1.09 -25.38 -14.81
N PRO A 581 1.78 -24.75 -15.77
CA PRO A 581 3.16 -25.05 -16.18
C PRO A 581 4.28 -24.34 -15.41
N ALA A 582 4.06 -23.19 -14.74
CA ALA A 582 5.12 -22.55 -13.94
C ALA A 582 4.61 -21.43 -12.99
N LEU A 583 5.43 -21.11 -12.00
CA LEU A 583 5.32 -20.01 -11.04
C LEU A 583 6.52 -19.07 -11.22
N ASN A 584 6.28 -17.76 -11.21
CA ASN A 584 7.31 -16.77 -11.46
C ASN A 584 7.55 -15.80 -10.31
N THR A 585 6.51 -15.31 -9.65
CA THR A 585 6.63 -14.44 -8.46
C THR A 585 5.63 -14.87 -7.40
N MET A 586 5.94 -14.58 -6.13
CA MET A 586 5.04 -14.79 -5.00
C MET A 586 5.00 -13.52 -4.15
N ARG A 587 3.85 -13.23 -3.54
CA ARG A 587 3.65 -12.07 -2.68
C ARG A 587 2.61 -12.36 -1.61
N ALA A 588 2.75 -11.71 -0.47
CA ALA A 588 1.78 -11.74 0.60
C ALA A 588 1.74 -10.41 1.36
N CYS A 589 0.57 -10.03 1.86
CA CYS A 589 0.39 -8.99 2.86
C CYS A 589 -0.26 -9.60 4.10
N LEU A 590 0.48 -9.64 5.20
CA LEU A 590 -0.01 -10.14 6.48
C LEU A 590 -0.75 -9.02 7.20
N HIS A 591 -1.88 -9.34 7.83
CA HIS A 591 -2.60 -8.44 8.72
C HIS A 591 -2.55 -8.97 10.15
N LEU A 592 -1.73 -8.30 10.96
CA LEU A 592 -1.29 -8.77 12.27
C LEU A 592 -2.12 -8.12 13.39
N LEU A 593 -2.72 -8.93 14.26
CA LEU A 593 -3.35 -8.47 15.49
C LEU A 593 -2.28 -8.28 16.58
N PRO A 594 -2.16 -7.08 17.17
CA PRO A 594 -1.33 -6.88 18.35
C PRO A 594 -1.97 -7.54 19.59
N LYS A 595 -1.14 -7.95 20.55
CA LYS A 595 -1.62 -8.45 21.86
C LYS A 595 -2.35 -7.38 22.69
N ALA A 596 -1.94 -6.12 22.55
CA ALA A 596 -2.54 -5.00 23.27
C ALA A 596 -3.56 -4.31 22.37
N PRO A 597 -4.72 -3.88 22.91
CA PRO A 597 -5.70 -3.14 22.13
C PRO A 597 -5.08 -1.80 21.70
N PRO A 598 -5.19 -1.44 20.41
CA PRO A 598 -4.69 -0.17 19.90
C PRO A 598 -5.60 0.98 20.32
N SER A 599 -5.05 2.19 20.30
CA SER A 599 -5.85 3.40 20.40
C SER A 599 -6.60 3.66 19.11
N ILE A 600 -7.56 4.57 19.25
CA ILE A 600 -8.41 5.06 18.18
C ILE A 600 -8.48 6.59 18.20
N SER A 601 -7.73 7.25 19.08
CA SER A 601 -7.71 8.70 19.17
C SER A 601 -6.69 9.29 18.19
N ALA A 602 -7.08 10.33 17.46
CA ALA A 602 -6.18 11.06 16.57
C ALA A 602 -6.56 12.54 16.54
N ARG A 603 -5.58 13.40 16.26
CA ARG A 603 -5.85 14.77 15.79
C ARG A 603 -5.76 14.79 14.28
N ILE A 604 -6.72 15.45 13.65
CA ILE A 604 -6.75 15.69 12.21
C ILE A 604 -6.64 17.19 11.96
N THR A 605 -5.75 17.56 11.04
CA THR A 605 -5.59 18.94 10.60
C THR A 605 -5.81 19.02 9.10
N HIS A 606 -6.78 19.83 8.67
CA HIS A 606 -6.99 20.22 7.28
C HIS A 606 -6.42 21.61 7.08
N ALA A 607 -5.56 21.78 6.08
CA ALA A 607 -5.09 23.09 5.67
C ALA A 607 -5.52 23.35 4.21
N TYR A 608 -6.08 24.51 3.97
CA TYR A 608 -6.60 24.93 2.67
C TYR A 608 -6.48 26.45 2.52
N ASP A 609 -6.41 26.92 1.28
CA ASP A 609 -6.34 28.34 0.95
C ASP A 609 -7.67 28.81 0.37
N ILE A 610 -8.21 29.95 0.84
CA ILE A 610 -9.37 30.64 0.24
C ILE A 610 -8.90 32.05 -0.11
N ASP A 611 -9.07 32.46 -1.37
CA ASP A 611 -8.63 33.77 -1.87
C ASP A 611 -7.16 34.11 -1.52
N GLY A 612 -6.30 33.09 -1.53
CA GLY A 612 -4.87 33.20 -1.22
C GLY A 612 -4.53 33.28 0.28
N GLN A 613 -5.51 33.20 1.18
CA GLN A 613 -5.31 33.14 2.62
C GLN A 613 -5.34 31.70 3.14
N ARG A 614 -4.38 31.35 4.00
CA ARG A 614 -4.27 30.03 4.62
C ARG A 614 -5.22 29.89 5.80
N HIS A 615 -6.06 28.86 5.74
CA HIS A 615 -6.91 28.42 6.84
C HIS A 615 -6.46 27.05 7.34
N GLU A 616 -6.65 26.80 8.63
CA GLU A 616 -6.47 25.48 9.23
C GLU A 616 -7.68 25.11 10.08
N LYS A 617 -8.17 23.88 9.90
CA LYS A 617 -9.19 23.28 10.76
C LYS A 617 -8.58 22.08 11.47
N ILE A 618 -8.49 22.21 12.80
CA ILE A 618 -8.00 21.17 13.70
C ILE A 618 -9.20 20.50 14.37
N VAL A 619 -9.18 19.16 14.43
CA VAL A 619 -10.20 18.34 15.09
C VAL A 619 -9.51 17.27 15.93
N ASP A 620 -9.76 17.30 17.24
CA ASP A 620 -9.33 16.26 18.18
C ASP A 620 -10.42 15.21 18.32
N LEU A 621 -10.11 13.96 17.96
CA LEU A 621 -11.07 12.86 17.95
C LEU A 621 -10.65 11.77 18.94
N ALA A 622 -11.58 11.37 19.81
CA ALA A 622 -11.38 10.27 20.76
C ALA A 622 -11.55 8.88 20.13
N GLY A 623 -12.06 8.81 18.90
CA GLY A 623 -12.41 7.58 18.19
C GLY A 623 -13.00 7.88 16.80
N PRO A 624 -13.39 6.85 16.03
CA PRO A 624 -14.07 7.01 14.76
C PRO A 624 -15.32 7.87 14.90
N SER A 625 -15.45 8.88 14.04
CA SER A 625 -16.57 9.82 14.09
C SER A 625 -16.70 10.60 12.78
N ASP A 626 -17.90 11.11 12.55
CA ASP A 626 -18.17 12.13 11.54
C ASP A 626 -17.85 13.53 12.10
N TYR A 627 -17.40 14.44 11.24
CA TYR A 627 -17.18 15.85 11.57
C TYR A 627 -17.30 16.72 10.32
N THR A 628 -17.41 18.03 10.50
CA THR A 628 -17.59 18.96 9.38
C THR A 628 -16.46 20.00 9.29
N VAL A 629 -16.21 20.45 8.07
CA VAL A 629 -15.38 21.61 7.75
C VAL A 629 -16.20 22.53 6.87
N PHE A 630 -16.44 23.76 7.32
CA PHE A 630 -17.13 24.78 6.53
C PHE A 630 -16.10 25.66 5.81
N CYS A 631 -16.27 25.83 4.50
CA CYS A 631 -15.49 26.73 3.66
C CYS A 631 -16.41 27.81 3.08
N ASP A 632 -16.17 29.08 3.42
CA ASP A 632 -16.96 30.24 2.98
C ASP A 632 -16.64 30.71 1.55
N GLY A 633 -15.59 30.16 0.94
CA GLY A 633 -15.22 30.33 -0.47
C GLY A 633 -14.81 29.01 -1.13
N ASP A 634 -14.20 29.07 -2.32
CA ASP A 634 -13.67 27.88 -3.00
C ASP A 634 -12.29 27.52 -2.41
N PRO A 635 -12.16 26.40 -1.67
CA PRO A 635 -10.89 26.06 -1.05
C PRO A 635 -9.92 25.42 -2.06
N GLU A 636 -8.70 25.92 -2.10
CA GLU A 636 -7.56 25.19 -2.64
C GLU A 636 -7.01 24.26 -1.54
N ASN A 637 -7.15 22.96 -1.74
CA ASN A 637 -6.71 21.96 -0.76
C ASN A 637 -5.17 21.93 -0.70
N VAL A 638 -4.59 22.12 0.49
CA VAL A 638 -3.12 22.16 0.65
C VAL A 638 -2.60 20.87 1.24
N ARG A 639 -3.07 20.51 2.44
CA ARG A 639 -2.65 19.28 3.13
C ARG A 639 -3.68 18.75 4.10
N VAL A 640 -3.59 17.45 4.37
CA VAL A 640 -4.26 16.78 5.48
C VAL A 640 -3.23 16.05 6.32
N THR A 641 -3.31 16.22 7.64
CA THR A 641 -2.45 15.55 8.62
C THR A 641 -3.29 14.71 9.56
N ILE A 642 -2.87 13.46 9.80
CA ILE A 642 -3.33 12.64 10.92
C ILE A 642 -2.16 12.52 11.88
N GLU A 643 -2.37 12.80 13.16
CA GLU A 643 -1.35 12.68 14.20
C GLU A 643 -1.87 11.96 15.44
N VAL A 644 -0.98 11.18 16.06
CA VAL A 644 -1.21 10.57 17.37
C VAL A 644 -0.27 11.26 18.34
N LEU A 645 -0.85 12.06 19.23
CA LEU A 645 -0.10 12.90 20.15
C LEU A 645 0.77 12.04 21.08
N SER A 646 1.98 12.54 21.35
CA SER A 646 2.82 12.05 22.44
C SER A 646 2.08 12.19 23.76
N GLN A 647 2.21 11.20 24.65
CA GLN A 647 1.55 11.17 25.97
C GLN A 647 2.52 11.31 27.12
#